data_AF-A0A022W4W4-F1
#
_entry.id   AF-A0A022W4W4-F1
#
_cell.length_a   1.000
_cell.length_b   1.000
_cell.length_c   1.000
_cell.angle_alpha   90.00
_cell.angle_beta   90.00
_cell.angle_gamma   90.00
#
_symmetry.space_group_name_H-M   'P 1'
#
loop_
_entity.id
_entity.type
_entity.pdbx_description
1 polymer ?
#
loop_
_entity_poly.entity_id
_entity_poly.type
_entity_poly.pdbx_seq_one_letter_code
_entity_poly.pdbx_strand_id
1 'polypeptide(L)'
;MFPSFTGNTRRPRQVNLSTRSTNPFSGTPVKRQPPSVHGPQATLAIAQQERAQRQLERERLTSSRTIQRTWRGYKSRKTTWGIWRKDWDNHEKARGVGYHTAAEQQGSAYSSSLECAKQLQLLLQFVQSTSQEDAVRLVYFSRCFQRTVESTSLSTEGEWTTMLSRLMVTTLDILKASSRISSISFSMDDLLQLLVFLTRLIPKQMARQARKYYDVMAKLTTRLKPSSGQIAVGLTRDNIAEAVLALLQPITSETLVVYEWFARTYLTLPHLQDYLGTISDIAARVNYKLLASVISTNLLSSQSFLHAEQVEPRTWLLAYFVYFHRHALGEQALNQTPEVLFVKVVSMLLGSAATYISQRLDPDEFGDTQSSQQQKPLPSFVKNEVLTLVNQNSITHLLSIAGKGQAAENDVQQTSEDDAKSLATYALTLLRIFPKRGDEIRMWLYLGSASDYANSQSSASKLPAIKFFWQASRATSVYHNVSHNPNGILEMLLPPTIREDEDSQRQGSDQEQQWTVILIFLELYTFLLKVLDDDEFFSEANKNKYTSWTKESSLALGDVKELTVFLTNLAFTLYWNSSELSAAETTEKAFEMREYFSVSGTHGPNQTVARKPQSKNLSGATGIPLHYFKGLVTGLLRMIHERE
;
A
#
# COMPACT_ATOMS: atom_id res chain seq x y z
N MET A 1 81.01 -4.16 33.80
CA MET A 1 79.63 -4.68 33.77
C MET A 1 78.76 -3.62 33.12
N PHE A 2 78.04 -4.00 32.06
CA PHE A 2 77.40 -3.09 31.08
C PHE A 2 76.23 -2.26 31.63
N PRO A 3 76.13 -0.99 31.21
CA PRO A 3 74.85 -0.35 30.92
C PRO A 3 74.81 0.08 29.43
N SER A 4 73.93 -0.55 28.65
CA SER A 4 73.61 -0.14 27.28
C SER A 4 72.31 0.65 27.26
N PHE A 5 72.42 1.97 27.35
CA PHE A 5 71.35 2.92 27.05
C PHE A 5 71.69 3.63 25.75
N THR A 6 71.28 3.06 24.62
CA THR A 6 71.47 3.68 23.29
C THR A 6 70.43 4.77 23.09
N GLY A 7 70.78 5.99 23.50
CA GLY A 7 70.13 7.21 23.02
C GLY A 7 70.54 7.48 21.57
N ASN A 8 69.70 7.07 20.61
CA ASN A 8 69.99 7.30 19.21
C ASN A 8 69.49 8.70 18.78
N THR A 9 70.44 9.64 18.81
CA THR A 9 70.70 10.72 17.85
C THR A 9 69.51 11.48 17.25
N ARG A 10 69.40 12.75 17.67
CA ARG A 10 68.72 13.84 16.94
C ARG A 10 69.16 13.81 15.46
N ARG A 11 68.20 13.72 14.53
CA ARG A 11 68.45 13.90 13.10
C ARG A 11 69.15 15.25 12.85
N PRO A 12 70.26 15.31 12.11
CA PRO A 12 70.80 16.59 11.65
C PRO A 12 69.76 17.24 10.73
N ARG A 13 69.40 18.49 11.02
CA ARG A 13 68.62 19.30 10.09
C ARG A 13 69.50 19.56 8.88
N GLN A 14 69.25 18.86 7.78
CA GLN A 14 69.70 19.32 6.45
C GLN A 14 68.94 20.62 6.17
N VAL A 15 69.62 21.73 6.42
CA VAL A 15 69.19 23.05 5.99
C VAL A 15 69.58 23.16 4.51
N ASN A 16 68.63 22.86 3.62
CA ASN A 16 68.79 23.17 2.20
C ASN A 16 68.75 24.69 2.05
N LEU A 17 69.92 25.34 2.10
CA LEU A 17 70.12 26.77 1.80
C LEU A 17 70.12 27.08 0.30
N SER A 18 69.41 26.28 -0.51
CA SER A 18 69.43 26.40 -1.97
C SER A 18 68.03 26.61 -2.55
N THR A 19 67.27 27.57 -2.00
CA THR A 19 66.24 28.30 -2.76
C THR A 19 66.20 29.73 -2.24
N ARG A 20 66.97 30.60 -2.91
CA ARG A 20 66.94 32.07 -2.91
C ARG A 20 65.85 32.70 -2.02
N SER A 21 66.23 32.99 -0.77
CA SER A 21 65.63 34.03 0.05
C SER A 21 66.14 35.38 -0.46
N THR A 22 65.49 35.95 -1.47
CA THR A 22 65.63 37.39 -1.77
C THR A 22 64.57 38.12 -0.96
N ASN A 23 65.00 38.69 0.16
CA ASN A 23 64.20 39.53 1.03
C ASN A 23 63.57 40.69 0.21
N PRO A 24 62.24 40.80 0.07
CA PRO A 24 61.60 41.79 -0.80
C PRO A 24 61.65 43.23 -0.24
N PHE A 25 62.20 43.42 0.95
CA PHE A 25 62.35 44.74 1.60
C PHE A 25 63.81 45.18 1.78
N SER A 26 64.81 44.42 1.30
CA SER A 26 66.20 44.88 1.26
C SER A 26 66.56 45.35 -0.15
N GLY A 27 66.19 46.59 -0.47
CA GLY A 27 66.57 47.23 -1.73
C GLY A 27 66.98 48.67 -1.49
N THR A 28 68.28 48.91 -1.30
CA THR A 28 68.90 50.21 -1.64
C THR A 28 69.22 50.23 -3.14
N PRO A 29 68.99 51.34 -3.86
CA PRO A 29 69.03 51.34 -5.32
C PRO A 29 70.46 51.56 -5.82
N VAL A 30 71.03 50.60 -6.54
CA VAL A 30 72.18 50.86 -7.40
C VAL A 30 71.97 50.24 -8.79
N LYS A 31 71.73 51.15 -9.72
CA LYS A 31 71.87 51.14 -11.19
C LYS A 31 72.16 49.82 -11.94
N ARG A 32 71.33 49.66 -12.99
CA ARG A 32 71.59 49.05 -14.33
C ARG A 32 71.52 47.52 -14.43
N GLN A 33 70.28 47.01 -14.57
CA GLN A 33 69.75 46.14 -15.65
C GLN A 33 68.38 45.58 -15.18
N PRO A 34 67.39 45.34 -16.06
CA PRO A 34 66.09 44.83 -15.63
C PRO A 34 66.04 43.30 -15.73
N PRO A 35 66.02 42.55 -14.62
CA PRO A 35 65.50 41.19 -14.64
C PRO A 35 64.00 41.23 -14.26
N SER A 36 63.16 40.90 -15.22
CA SER A 36 61.76 40.46 -15.12
C SER A 36 61.16 40.49 -13.70
N VAL A 37 60.42 41.57 -13.43
CA VAL A 37 59.62 41.84 -12.24
C VAL A 37 58.68 40.65 -11.95
N HIS A 38 58.98 39.87 -10.92
CA HIS A 38 57.94 39.10 -10.24
C HIS A 38 57.24 40.08 -9.30
N GLY A 39 56.13 40.65 -9.78
CA GLY A 39 55.39 41.69 -9.06
C GLY A 39 54.86 41.20 -7.70
N PRO A 40 54.41 42.12 -6.81
CA PRO A 40 53.82 41.78 -5.51
C PRO A 40 52.65 40.77 -5.61
N GLN A 41 51.97 40.72 -6.76
CA GLN A 41 50.96 39.70 -7.07
C GLN A 41 51.52 38.28 -7.15
N ALA A 42 52.74 38.07 -7.67
CA ALA A 42 53.40 36.77 -7.72
C ALA A 42 53.79 36.30 -6.31
N THR A 43 54.28 37.20 -5.47
CA THR A 43 54.59 36.91 -4.05
C THR A 43 53.33 36.58 -3.25
N LEU A 44 52.23 37.29 -3.48
CA LEU A 44 50.93 36.97 -2.86
C LEU A 44 50.40 35.62 -3.33
N ALA A 45 50.52 35.30 -4.63
CA ALA A 45 50.10 34.01 -5.17
C ALA A 45 50.90 32.85 -4.55
N ILE A 46 52.22 32.99 -4.42
CA ILE A 46 53.09 32.00 -3.74
C ILE A 46 52.68 31.85 -2.27
N ALA A 47 52.43 32.94 -1.55
CA ALA A 47 52.01 32.89 -0.15
C ALA A 47 50.60 32.29 0.04
N GLN A 48 49.69 32.49 -0.91
CA GLN A 48 48.38 31.83 -0.93
C GLN A 48 48.53 30.33 -1.21
N GLN A 49 49.36 29.96 -2.18
CA GLN A 49 49.65 28.56 -2.51
C GLN A 49 50.30 27.83 -1.32
N GLU A 50 51.25 28.45 -0.63
CA GLU A 50 51.89 27.87 0.55
C GLU A 50 50.92 27.75 1.74
N ARG A 51 50.00 28.71 1.92
CA ARG A 51 48.91 28.58 2.92
C ARG A 51 47.97 27.43 2.57
N ALA A 52 47.58 27.30 1.30
CA ALA A 52 46.75 26.21 0.82
C ALA A 52 47.44 24.84 1.02
N GLN A 53 48.74 24.74 0.72
CA GLN A 53 49.52 23.51 0.95
C GLN A 53 49.58 23.14 2.44
N ARG A 54 49.87 24.10 3.33
CA ARG A 54 49.87 23.84 4.78
C ARG A 54 48.49 23.44 5.29
N GLN A 55 47.42 23.99 4.72
CA GLN A 55 46.05 23.61 5.07
C GLN A 55 45.75 22.18 4.64
N LEU A 56 46.11 21.79 3.41
CA LEU A 56 45.99 20.41 2.93
C LEU A 56 46.82 19.43 3.76
N GLU A 57 48.03 19.79 4.18
CA GLU A 57 48.85 18.95 5.06
C GLU A 57 48.22 18.78 6.44
N ARG A 58 47.64 19.84 7.01
CA ARG A 58 46.90 19.76 8.28
C ARG A 58 45.69 18.85 8.14
N GLU A 59 44.90 19.00 7.08
CA GLU A 59 43.73 18.16 6.79
C GLU A 59 44.12 16.71 6.56
N ARG A 60 45.25 16.45 5.90
CA ARG A 60 45.80 15.10 5.75
C ARG A 60 46.19 14.50 7.10
N LEU A 61 46.85 15.26 7.97
CA LEU A 61 47.26 14.80 9.29
C LEU A 61 46.07 14.59 10.23
N THR A 62 45.08 15.48 10.22
CA THR A 62 43.85 15.31 11.01
C THR A 62 43.08 14.10 10.53
N SER A 63 42.92 13.92 9.21
CA SER A 63 42.29 12.74 8.61
C SER A 63 43.02 11.46 9.00
N SER A 64 44.36 11.44 8.91
CA SER A 64 45.17 10.29 9.34
C SER A 64 44.98 9.97 10.83
N ARG A 65 44.90 10.98 11.70
CA ARG A 65 44.66 10.78 13.14
C ARG A 65 43.26 10.20 13.39
N THR A 66 42.25 10.71 12.68
CA THR A 66 40.88 10.19 12.76
C THR A 66 40.83 8.73 12.33
N ILE A 67 41.45 8.38 11.20
CA ILE A 67 41.53 6.99 10.70
C ILE A 67 42.26 6.09 11.70
N GLN A 68 43.38 6.54 12.27
CA GLN A 68 44.10 5.74 13.27
C GLN A 68 43.28 5.54 14.55
N ARG A 69 42.56 6.57 15.02
CA ARG A 69 41.69 6.47 16.19
C ARG A 69 40.54 5.49 15.94
N THR A 70 39.87 5.59 14.79
CA THR A 70 38.77 4.67 14.44
C THR A 70 39.27 3.25 14.27
N TRP A 71 40.44 3.04 13.63
CA TRP A 71 41.05 1.72 13.49
C TRP A 71 41.44 1.09 14.82
N ARG A 72 42.06 1.85 15.73
CA ARG A 72 42.39 1.36 17.09
C ARG A 72 41.14 0.95 17.85
N GLY A 73 40.07 1.76 17.75
CA GLY A 73 38.77 1.43 18.35
C GLY A 73 38.14 0.17 17.74
N TYR A 74 38.17 0.04 16.41
CA TYR A 74 37.70 -1.17 15.71
C TYR A 74 38.50 -2.41 16.13
N LYS A 75 39.84 -2.32 16.15
CA LYS A 75 40.71 -3.42 16.59
C LYS A 75 40.42 -3.84 18.02
N SER A 76 40.28 -2.88 18.94
CA SER A 76 39.92 -3.15 20.34
C SER A 76 38.59 -3.91 20.43
N ARG A 77 37.51 -3.40 19.79
CA ARG A 77 36.20 -4.08 19.76
C ARG A 77 36.29 -5.48 19.16
N LYS A 78 37.02 -5.65 18.06
CA LYS A 78 37.21 -6.95 17.41
C LYS A 78 37.92 -7.95 18.32
N THR A 79 38.94 -7.51 19.05
CA THR A 79 39.63 -8.34 20.06
C THR A 79 38.67 -8.71 21.19
N THR A 80 37.94 -7.75 21.76
CA THR A 80 36.98 -8.00 22.84
C THR A 80 35.88 -8.96 22.41
N TRP A 81 35.29 -8.78 21.22
CA TRP A 81 34.33 -9.73 20.66
C TRP A 81 34.93 -11.12 20.43
N GLY A 82 36.20 -11.22 20.07
CA GLY A 82 36.91 -12.50 19.98
C GLY A 82 37.07 -13.18 21.35
N ILE A 83 37.29 -12.41 22.42
CA ILE A 83 37.35 -12.93 23.79
C ILE A 83 35.96 -13.43 24.22
N TRP A 84 34.92 -12.61 24.05
CA TRP A 84 33.55 -13.00 24.41
C TRP A 84 33.04 -14.21 23.64
N ARG A 85 33.38 -14.34 22.36
CA ARG A 85 33.09 -15.56 21.58
C ARG A 85 33.73 -16.78 22.24
N LYS A 86 35.02 -16.71 22.59
CA LYS A 86 35.71 -17.82 23.25
C LYS A 86 35.11 -18.15 24.61
N ASP A 87 34.75 -17.14 25.40
CA ASP A 87 34.14 -17.34 26.71
C ASP A 87 32.78 -18.06 26.59
N TRP A 88 31.95 -17.62 25.64
CA TRP A 88 30.67 -18.27 25.33
C TRP A 88 30.89 -19.71 24.84
N ASP A 89 31.79 -19.90 23.87
CA ASP A 89 32.13 -21.20 23.29
C ASP A 89 32.65 -22.18 24.36
N ASN A 90 33.48 -21.71 25.29
CA ASN A 90 34.03 -22.51 26.38
C ASN A 90 32.96 -22.93 27.39
N HIS A 91 32.01 -22.03 27.70
CA HIS A 91 30.89 -22.37 28.57
C HIS A 91 30.00 -23.45 27.94
N GLU A 92 29.64 -23.31 26.66
CA GLU A 92 28.83 -24.31 25.98
C GLU A 92 29.56 -25.65 25.78
N LYS A 93 30.89 -25.63 25.63
CA LYS A 93 31.71 -26.87 25.67
C LYS A 93 31.68 -27.54 27.04
N ALA A 94 31.78 -26.77 28.13
CA ALA A 94 31.72 -27.31 29.49
C ALA A 94 30.36 -27.97 29.80
N ARG A 95 29.29 -27.53 29.13
CA ARG A 95 27.95 -28.13 29.21
C ARG A 95 27.80 -29.43 28.38
N GLY A 96 28.81 -29.83 27.59
CA GLY A 96 28.82 -31.10 26.87
C GLY A 96 29.67 -31.10 25.59
N VAL A 97 29.12 -30.61 24.48
CA VAL A 97 29.68 -30.85 23.13
C VAL A 97 30.19 -29.56 22.45
N GLY A 98 29.77 -28.39 22.94
CA GLY A 98 30.01 -27.11 22.27
C GLY A 98 29.15 -26.94 21.00
N TYR A 99 29.19 -25.75 20.39
CA TYR A 99 28.36 -25.38 19.24
C TYR A 99 28.89 -25.88 17.87
N HIS A 100 29.95 -26.71 17.87
CA HIS A 100 30.62 -27.14 16.64
C HIS A 100 30.25 -28.58 16.28
N THR A 101 29.91 -28.74 14.99
CA THR A 101 29.69 -29.98 14.23
C THR A 101 28.31 -30.65 14.33
N ALA A 102 27.61 -30.51 13.19
CA ALA A 102 26.61 -31.41 12.60
C ALA A 102 25.26 -31.59 13.31
N ALA A 103 24.24 -30.97 12.72
CA ALA A 103 22.99 -31.54 12.22
C ALA A 103 22.06 -32.40 13.11
N GLU A 104 22.49 -32.96 14.23
CA GLU A 104 21.70 -33.91 15.03
C GLU A 104 21.69 -33.61 16.54
N GLN A 105 22.37 -32.56 16.99
CA GLN A 105 22.45 -32.27 18.42
C GLN A 105 21.26 -31.44 18.91
N GLN A 106 20.40 -32.15 19.61
CA GLN A 106 19.37 -31.67 20.50
C GLN A 106 19.99 -30.83 21.64
N GLY A 107 20.03 -29.50 21.48
CA GLY A 107 20.62 -28.60 22.50
C GLY A 107 20.04 -28.84 23.89
N SER A 108 20.88 -28.91 24.94
CA SER A 108 20.39 -29.22 26.29
C SER A 108 19.82 -27.97 26.97
N ALA A 109 18.80 -28.15 27.82
CA ALA A 109 18.28 -27.07 28.66
C ALA A 109 19.37 -26.55 29.61
N TYR A 110 19.40 -25.24 29.86
CA TYR A 110 20.25 -24.63 30.88
C TYR A 110 19.83 -25.09 32.27
N SER A 111 20.76 -25.13 33.21
CA SER A 111 20.47 -25.60 34.58
C SER A 111 19.54 -24.64 35.34
N SER A 112 19.53 -23.36 34.95
CA SER A 112 18.68 -22.33 35.53
C SER A 112 18.37 -21.21 34.53
N SER A 113 17.29 -20.48 34.78
CA SER A 113 16.93 -19.26 34.03
C SER A 113 18.05 -18.20 34.09
N LEU A 114 18.73 -18.05 35.23
CA LEU A 114 19.84 -17.10 35.39
C LEU A 114 21.04 -17.44 34.50
N GLU A 115 21.39 -18.72 34.39
CA GLU A 115 22.46 -19.18 33.50
C GLU A 115 22.13 -18.87 32.04
N CYS A 116 20.90 -19.18 31.62
CA CYS A 116 20.39 -18.84 30.29
C CYS A 116 20.44 -17.33 30.02
N ALA A 117 20.07 -16.49 31.00
CA ALA A 117 20.13 -15.04 30.88
C ALA A 117 21.56 -14.56 30.61
N LYS A 118 22.54 -15.04 31.39
CA LYS A 118 23.95 -14.66 31.23
C LYS A 118 24.48 -15.05 29.86
N GLN A 119 24.13 -16.24 29.37
CA GLN A 119 24.55 -16.67 28.03
C GLN A 119 23.87 -15.86 26.92
N LEU A 120 22.59 -15.55 27.05
CA LEU A 120 21.89 -14.67 26.11
C LEU A 120 22.52 -13.27 26.08
N GLN A 121 22.82 -12.70 27.25
CA GLN A 121 23.41 -11.37 27.35
C GLN A 121 24.79 -11.33 26.68
N LEU A 122 25.62 -12.35 26.94
CA LEU A 122 26.96 -12.45 26.34
C LEU A 122 26.87 -12.62 24.82
N LEU A 123 25.98 -13.50 24.34
CA LEU A 123 25.74 -13.71 22.90
C LEU A 123 25.35 -12.41 22.20
N LEU A 124 24.38 -11.67 22.75
CA LEU A 124 23.89 -10.41 22.18
C LEU A 124 24.92 -9.27 22.19
N GLN A 125 26.06 -9.41 22.88
CA GLN A 125 27.13 -8.41 22.89
C GLN A 125 28.09 -8.54 21.70
N PHE A 126 28.25 -9.73 21.12
CA PHE A 126 29.23 -9.97 20.04
C PHE A 126 28.63 -10.42 18.71
N VAL A 127 27.39 -10.94 18.68
CA VAL A 127 26.79 -11.49 17.46
C VAL A 127 26.75 -10.46 16.34
N GLN A 128 27.25 -10.85 15.17
CA GLN A 128 27.21 -10.05 13.95
C GLN A 128 26.30 -10.69 12.91
N SER A 129 25.42 -9.89 12.30
CA SER A 129 24.49 -10.36 11.26
C SER A 129 25.16 -10.88 9.99
N THR A 130 26.41 -10.50 9.74
CA THR A 130 27.20 -10.92 8.57
C THR A 130 28.03 -12.19 8.82
N SER A 131 28.15 -12.66 10.06
CA SER A 131 28.99 -13.81 10.41
C SER A 131 28.13 -15.07 10.44
N GLN A 132 28.44 -16.04 9.57
CA GLN A 132 27.73 -17.31 9.55
C GLN A 132 27.98 -18.13 10.82
N GLU A 133 29.18 -18.06 11.40
CA GLU A 133 29.47 -18.75 12.66
C GLU A 133 28.69 -18.17 13.84
N ASP A 134 28.47 -16.84 13.86
CA ASP A 134 27.64 -16.21 14.90
C ASP A 134 26.16 -16.63 14.73
N ALA A 135 25.70 -16.82 13.49
CA ALA A 135 24.38 -17.35 13.20
C ALA A 135 24.23 -18.83 13.64
N VAL A 136 25.26 -19.67 13.45
CA VAL A 136 25.27 -21.04 13.97
C VAL A 136 25.16 -21.06 15.50
N ARG A 137 25.91 -20.18 16.19
CA ARG A 137 25.80 -20.03 17.66
C ARG A 137 24.38 -19.62 18.08
N LEU A 138 23.75 -18.72 17.33
CA LEU A 138 22.37 -18.31 17.60
C LEU A 138 21.37 -19.46 17.39
N VAL A 139 21.53 -20.27 16.34
CA VAL A 139 20.69 -21.46 16.10
C VAL A 139 20.85 -22.47 17.25
N TYR A 140 22.08 -22.73 17.68
CA TYR A 140 22.32 -23.61 18.82
C TYR A 140 21.68 -23.05 20.11
N PHE A 141 21.91 -21.76 20.39
CA PHE A 141 21.30 -21.09 21.55
C PHE A 141 19.77 -21.16 21.51
N SER A 142 19.15 -20.95 20.34
CA SER A 142 17.70 -21.04 20.14
C SER A 142 17.13 -22.36 20.66
N ARG A 143 17.74 -23.48 20.28
CA ARG A 143 17.30 -24.83 20.69
C ARG A 143 17.44 -25.04 22.19
N CYS A 144 18.57 -24.62 22.77
CA CYS A 144 18.79 -24.68 24.22
C CYS A 144 17.78 -23.79 24.97
N PHE A 145 17.52 -22.60 24.46
CA PHE A 145 16.61 -21.62 25.04
C PHE A 145 15.16 -22.13 25.07
N GLN A 146 14.64 -22.64 23.96
CA GLN A 146 13.28 -23.20 23.87
C GLN A 146 13.07 -24.29 24.92
N ARG A 147 13.98 -25.26 25.02
CA ARG A 147 13.93 -26.33 26.02
C ARG A 147 14.07 -25.85 27.45
N THR A 148 14.88 -24.82 27.68
CA THR A 148 15.03 -24.21 29.01
C THR A 148 13.70 -23.63 29.47
N VAL A 149 13.00 -22.91 28.59
CA VAL A 149 11.68 -22.33 28.88
C VAL A 149 10.61 -23.42 29.09
N GLU A 150 10.68 -24.52 28.35
CA GLU A 150 9.78 -25.67 28.58
C GLU A 150 10.01 -26.32 29.95
N SER A 151 11.27 -26.40 30.39
CA SER A 151 11.64 -27.02 31.67
C SER A 151 11.51 -26.08 32.89
N THR A 152 11.58 -24.77 32.67
CA THR A 152 11.67 -23.74 33.71
C THR A 152 10.77 -22.57 33.36
N SER A 153 9.87 -22.16 34.26
CA SER A 153 9.07 -20.95 34.06
C SER A 153 9.96 -19.70 34.05
N LEU A 154 10.03 -19.01 32.91
CA LEU A 154 10.70 -17.72 32.80
C LEU A 154 9.73 -16.59 33.17
N SER A 155 10.18 -15.68 34.03
CA SER A 155 9.51 -14.38 34.17
C SER A 155 9.78 -13.55 32.91
N THR A 156 8.75 -13.30 32.11
CA THR A 156 8.82 -12.53 30.87
C THR A 156 8.80 -11.02 31.12
N GLU A 157 9.02 -10.55 32.35
CA GLU A 157 8.97 -9.13 32.71
C GLU A 157 10.36 -8.53 32.93
N GLY A 158 10.44 -7.19 32.91
CA GLY A 158 11.67 -6.45 33.21
C GLY A 158 12.78 -6.68 32.18
N GLU A 159 13.99 -7.00 32.64
CA GLU A 159 15.21 -7.11 31.82
C GLU A 159 15.08 -8.16 30.69
N TRP A 160 14.36 -9.26 30.95
CA TRP A 160 14.10 -10.30 29.95
C TRP A 160 13.39 -9.78 28.71
N THR A 161 12.40 -8.88 28.87
CA THR A 161 11.70 -8.31 27.70
C THR A 161 12.65 -7.59 26.75
N THR A 162 13.61 -6.84 27.31
CA THR A 162 14.57 -6.08 26.52
C THR A 162 15.58 -6.98 25.82
N MET A 163 16.03 -8.04 26.51
CA MET A 163 16.94 -9.04 25.95
C MET A 163 16.27 -9.86 24.85
N LEU A 164 15.02 -10.30 25.06
CA LEU A 164 14.25 -11.04 24.06
C LEU A 164 13.87 -10.16 22.86
N SER A 165 13.57 -8.88 23.07
CA SER A 165 13.36 -7.92 21.98
C SER A 165 14.64 -7.72 21.15
N ARG A 166 15.80 -7.61 21.80
CA ARG A 166 17.10 -7.58 21.09
C ARG A 166 17.41 -8.90 20.37
N LEU A 167 17.05 -10.04 20.96
CA LEU A 167 17.17 -11.36 20.33
C LEU A 167 16.33 -11.46 19.05
N MET A 168 15.08 -10.98 19.09
CA MET A 168 14.25 -10.87 17.89
C MET A 168 14.94 -10.01 16.82
N VAL A 169 15.35 -8.79 17.16
CA VAL A 169 15.91 -7.83 16.21
C VAL A 169 17.18 -8.39 15.55
N THR A 170 18.06 -9.03 16.32
CA THR A 170 19.29 -9.67 15.83
C THR A 170 18.99 -10.90 14.95
N THR A 171 18.00 -11.72 15.33
CA THR A 171 17.54 -12.85 14.51
C THR A 171 17.01 -12.37 13.15
N LEU A 172 16.20 -11.32 13.13
CA LEU A 172 15.71 -10.71 11.89
C LEU A 172 16.85 -10.13 11.04
N ASP A 173 17.88 -9.53 11.64
CA ASP A 173 19.03 -9.00 10.90
C ASP A 173 19.87 -10.11 10.27
N ILE A 174 20.06 -11.24 10.96
CA ILE A 174 20.74 -12.41 10.42
C ILE A 174 19.95 -13.00 9.25
N LEU A 175 18.64 -13.19 9.40
CA LEU A 175 17.77 -13.67 8.32
C LEU A 175 17.80 -12.73 7.10
N LYS A 176 17.76 -11.41 7.34
CA LYS A 176 17.86 -10.39 6.28
C LYS A 176 19.22 -10.36 5.58
N ALA A 177 20.31 -10.56 6.31
CA ALA A 177 21.64 -10.66 5.71
C ALA A 177 21.77 -11.95 4.90
N SER A 178 21.18 -13.03 5.39
CA SER A 178 21.27 -14.36 4.77
C SER A 178 20.38 -14.49 3.54
N SER A 179 19.32 -13.68 3.43
CA SER A 179 18.57 -13.49 2.18
C SER A 179 19.36 -12.75 1.09
N ARG A 180 20.66 -12.51 1.26
CA ARG A 180 21.57 -12.02 0.21
C ARG A 180 22.67 -13.02 -0.14
N ILE A 181 22.84 -14.10 0.62
CA ILE A 181 23.97 -15.04 0.50
C ILE A 181 23.48 -16.35 -0.14
N SER A 182 24.24 -16.93 -1.07
CA SER A 182 23.82 -18.15 -1.79
C SER A 182 24.09 -19.46 -1.04
N SER A 183 25.10 -19.49 -0.17
CA SER A 183 25.48 -20.67 0.62
C SER A 183 25.45 -20.32 2.10
N ILE A 184 24.69 -21.07 2.89
CA ILE A 184 24.46 -20.82 4.32
C ILE A 184 24.88 -22.07 5.10
N SER A 185 25.63 -21.90 6.19
CA SER A 185 26.13 -23.00 7.02
C SER A 185 25.21 -23.34 8.21
N PHE A 186 24.04 -22.72 8.28
CA PHE A 186 23.06 -22.86 9.36
C PHE A 186 21.64 -22.97 8.79
N SER A 187 20.72 -23.45 9.61
CA SER A 187 19.31 -23.62 9.25
C SER A 187 18.53 -22.32 9.47
N MET A 188 17.91 -21.79 8.40
CA MET A 188 17.01 -20.63 8.52
C MET A 188 15.72 -21.02 9.23
N ASP A 189 15.27 -22.26 9.06
CA ASP A 189 14.09 -22.83 9.69
C ASP A 189 14.15 -22.76 11.23
N ASP A 190 15.30 -23.08 11.84
CA ASP A 190 15.45 -22.95 13.30
C ASP A 190 15.33 -21.50 13.79
N LEU A 191 15.78 -20.53 12.97
CA LEU A 191 15.63 -19.10 13.29
C LEU A 191 14.20 -18.62 13.07
N LEU A 192 13.48 -19.16 12.08
CA LEU A 192 12.05 -18.91 11.90
C LEU A 192 11.24 -19.48 13.07
N GLN A 193 11.55 -20.70 13.50
CA GLN A 193 10.95 -21.31 14.69
C GLN A 193 11.27 -20.53 15.96
N LEU A 194 12.48 -19.97 16.09
CA LEU A 194 12.79 -19.02 17.18
C LEU A 194 11.86 -17.81 17.14
N LEU A 195 11.64 -17.21 15.97
CA LEU A 195 10.75 -16.07 15.83
C LEU A 195 9.31 -16.43 16.19
N VAL A 196 8.79 -17.56 15.71
CA VAL A 196 7.45 -18.08 16.07
C VAL A 196 7.35 -18.30 17.58
N PHE A 197 8.40 -18.85 18.20
CA PHE A 197 8.44 -19.04 19.64
C PHE A 197 8.42 -17.70 20.39
N LEU A 198 9.19 -16.71 19.92
CA LEU A 198 9.21 -15.37 20.52
C LEU A 198 7.88 -14.62 20.36
N THR A 199 7.09 -14.84 19.31
CA THR A 199 5.74 -14.24 19.22
C THR A 199 4.81 -14.75 20.30
N ARG A 200 4.98 -15.99 20.76
CA ARG A 200 4.21 -16.55 21.89
C ARG A 200 4.69 -16.01 23.24
N LEU A 201 6.00 -15.79 23.40
CA LEU A 201 6.58 -15.31 24.67
C LEU A 201 6.44 -13.80 24.91
N ILE A 202 6.68 -12.98 23.90
CA ILE A 202 6.66 -11.50 24.01
C ILE A 202 5.84 -10.85 22.88
N PRO A 203 4.55 -11.22 22.72
CA PRO A 203 3.72 -10.86 21.56
C PRO A 203 3.67 -9.35 21.33
N LYS A 204 3.53 -8.53 22.39
CA LYS A 204 3.46 -7.07 22.28
C LYS A 204 4.74 -6.45 21.73
N GLN A 205 5.92 -6.91 22.16
CA GLN A 205 7.20 -6.37 21.69
C GLN A 205 7.48 -6.80 20.24
N MET A 206 7.09 -8.03 19.89
CA MET A 206 7.17 -8.52 18.52
C MET A 206 6.29 -7.69 17.58
N ALA A 207 5.05 -7.40 17.99
CA ALA A 207 4.10 -6.62 17.21
C ALA A 207 4.60 -5.19 16.91
N ARG A 208 5.27 -4.54 17.87
CA ARG A 208 5.89 -3.21 17.67
C ARG A 208 6.96 -3.18 16.56
N GLN A 209 7.54 -4.32 16.24
CA GLN A 209 8.55 -4.48 15.19
C GLN A 209 7.97 -5.10 13.90
N ALA A 210 6.64 -5.12 13.74
CA ALA A 210 5.95 -5.72 12.59
C ALA A 210 6.48 -5.25 11.24
N ARG A 211 6.83 -3.96 11.11
CA ARG A 211 7.45 -3.42 9.88
C ARG A 211 8.70 -4.19 9.46
N LYS A 212 9.65 -4.35 10.39
CA LYS A 212 10.91 -5.06 10.13
C LYS A 212 10.64 -6.54 9.92
N TYR A 213 9.71 -7.10 10.68
CA TYR A 213 9.32 -8.51 10.59
C TYR A 213 8.83 -8.87 9.18
N TYR A 214 7.80 -8.17 8.66
CA TYR A 214 7.25 -8.47 7.34
C TYR A 214 8.17 -8.08 6.19
N ASP A 215 9.03 -7.07 6.33
CA ASP A 215 10.10 -6.78 5.34
C ASP A 215 11.07 -7.97 5.18
N VAL A 216 11.38 -8.67 6.29
CA VAL A 216 12.23 -9.87 6.24
C VAL A 216 11.47 -11.05 5.68
N MET A 217 10.23 -11.30 6.15
CA MET A 217 9.42 -12.42 5.63
C MET A 217 9.19 -12.30 4.12
N ALA A 218 8.88 -11.10 3.62
CA ALA A 218 8.74 -10.84 2.19
C ALA A 218 9.99 -11.24 1.36
N LYS A 219 11.17 -10.94 1.89
CA LYS A 219 12.46 -11.28 1.25
C LYS A 219 12.78 -12.76 1.31
N LEU A 220 12.36 -13.45 2.37
CA LEU A 220 12.53 -14.89 2.49
C LEU A 220 11.58 -15.63 1.55
N THR A 221 10.31 -15.20 1.46
CA THR A 221 9.32 -15.81 0.57
C THR A 221 9.75 -15.72 -0.89
N THR A 222 10.21 -14.55 -1.36
CA THR A 222 10.66 -14.37 -2.75
C THR A 222 11.90 -15.20 -3.10
N ARG A 223 12.65 -15.68 -2.11
CA ARG A 223 13.79 -16.59 -2.30
C ARG A 223 13.42 -18.05 -2.46
N LEU A 224 12.19 -18.46 -2.09
CA LEU A 224 11.75 -19.85 -2.14
C LEU A 224 11.57 -20.39 -3.57
N LYS A 225 11.81 -19.58 -4.60
CA LYS A 225 11.46 -19.88 -6.00
C LYS A 225 11.98 -21.26 -6.44
N PRO A 226 11.09 -22.20 -6.79
CA PRO A 226 11.45 -23.58 -7.14
C PRO A 226 12.23 -23.73 -8.45
N SER A 227 12.40 -22.65 -9.23
CA SER A 227 13.02 -22.66 -10.57
C SER A 227 14.55 -22.58 -10.57
N SER A 228 15.20 -22.31 -9.44
CA SER A 228 16.64 -22.53 -9.30
C SER A 228 16.83 -23.86 -8.61
N GLY A 229 17.45 -24.85 -9.27
CA GLY A 229 17.76 -26.18 -8.72
C GLY A 229 18.69 -26.21 -7.50
N GLN A 230 18.76 -25.10 -6.76
CA GLN A 230 19.31 -24.96 -5.43
C GLN A 230 18.14 -24.71 -4.48
N ILE A 231 17.56 -25.78 -3.94
CA ILE A 231 16.76 -25.66 -2.71
C ILE A 231 17.69 -25.01 -1.69
N ALA A 232 17.35 -23.81 -1.22
CA ALA A 232 18.10 -23.18 -0.13
C ALA A 232 18.04 -24.15 1.07
N VAL A 233 19.15 -24.83 1.32
CA VAL A 233 19.26 -25.85 2.37
C VAL A 233 18.83 -25.20 3.69
N GLY A 234 17.74 -25.70 4.29
CA GLY A 234 17.22 -25.24 5.58
C GLY A 234 16.20 -24.11 5.54
N LEU A 235 15.47 -23.92 4.43
CA LEU A 235 14.29 -23.04 4.37
C LEU A 235 13.10 -23.79 3.75
N THR A 236 12.07 -24.04 4.56
CA THR A 236 10.85 -24.73 4.12
C THR A 236 9.67 -23.77 3.99
N ARG A 237 8.77 -24.11 3.05
CA ARG A 237 7.50 -23.39 2.82
C ARG A 237 6.69 -23.27 4.11
N ASP A 238 6.53 -24.39 4.82
CA ASP A 238 5.62 -24.48 5.97
C ASP A 238 6.10 -23.61 7.13
N ASN A 239 7.42 -23.58 7.39
CA ASN A 239 7.99 -22.70 8.42
C ASN A 239 7.87 -21.21 8.04
N ILE A 240 7.98 -20.84 6.76
CA ILE A 240 7.73 -19.46 6.31
C ILE A 240 6.25 -19.10 6.52
N ALA A 241 5.33 -19.97 6.11
CA ALA A 241 3.90 -19.75 6.28
C ALA A 241 3.52 -19.63 7.77
N GLU A 242 4.07 -20.50 8.62
CA GLU A 242 3.89 -20.42 10.07
C GLU A 242 4.46 -19.12 10.64
N ALA A 243 5.68 -18.72 10.26
CA ALA A 243 6.28 -17.46 10.71
C ALA A 243 5.45 -16.23 10.30
N VAL A 244 4.98 -16.18 9.06
CA VAL A 244 4.11 -15.08 8.59
C VAL A 244 2.84 -14.98 9.42
N LEU A 245 2.24 -16.13 9.78
CA LEU A 245 1.02 -16.17 10.59
C LEU A 245 1.27 -15.95 12.08
N ALA A 246 2.46 -16.27 12.58
CA ALA A 246 2.75 -16.29 14.02
C ALA A 246 2.60 -14.92 14.69
N LEU A 247 2.78 -13.82 13.96
CA LEU A 247 2.58 -12.47 14.48
C LEU A 247 1.11 -12.03 14.46
N LEU A 248 0.27 -12.65 13.63
CA LEU A 248 -1.16 -12.33 13.49
C LEU A 248 -2.04 -13.07 14.51
N GLN A 249 -1.55 -14.18 15.08
CA GLN A 249 -2.32 -15.02 16.01
C GLN A 249 -2.54 -14.38 17.39
N PRO A 250 -1.54 -13.76 18.05
CA PRO A 250 -1.74 -13.19 19.38
C PRO A 250 -2.51 -11.86 19.31
N ILE A 251 -3.66 -11.79 19.98
CA ILE A 251 -4.43 -10.55 20.10
C ILE A 251 -3.77 -9.65 21.14
N THR A 252 -3.20 -8.54 20.70
CA THR A 252 -2.58 -7.51 21.54
C THR A 252 -3.12 -6.12 21.22
N SER A 253 -2.74 -5.10 22.00
CA SER A 253 -3.04 -3.70 21.71
C SER A 253 -2.47 -3.22 20.37
N GLU A 254 -1.48 -3.93 19.81
CA GLU A 254 -0.78 -3.57 18.56
C GLU A 254 -1.27 -4.41 17.37
N THR A 255 -2.32 -5.22 17.52
CA THR A 255 -2.80 -6.15 16.47
C THR A 255 -3.07 -5.45 15.15
N LEU A 256 -3.71 -4.27 15.20
CA LEU A 256 -4.02 -3.49 14.00
C LEU A 256 -2.75 -3.05 13.25
N VAL A 257 -1.69 -2.70 13.97
CA VAL A 257 -0.38 -2.34 13.39
C VAL A 257 0.25 -3.55 12.70
N VAL A 258 0.11 -4.76 13.27
CA VAL A 258 0.59 -5.99 12.63
C VAL A 258 -0.13 -6.22 11.30
N TYR A 259 -1.46 -6.16 11.30
CA TYR A 259 -2.26 -6.32 10.10
C TYR A 259 -1.95 -5.24 9.05
N GLU A 260 -1.60 -4.02 9.48
CA GLU A 260 -1.21 -2.93 8.58
C GLU A 260 0.07 -3.28 7.82
N TRP A 261 1.13 -3.69 8.53
CA TRP A 261 2.40 -4.03 7.89
C TRP A 261 2.32 -5.33 7.09
N PHE A 262 1.47 -6.26 7.50
CA PHE A 262 1.14 -7.46 6.72
C PHE A 262 0.50 -7.06 5.37
N ALA A 263 -0.53 -6.22 5.39
CA ALA A 263 -1.18 -5.72 4.17
C ALA A 263 -0.22 -4.93 3.28
N ARG A 264 0.51 -3.98 3.87
CA ARG A 264 1.36 -3.03 3.14
C ARG A 264 2.62 -3.65 2.54
N THR A 265 3.17 -4.68 3.17
CA THR A 265 4.49 -5.25 2.80
C THR A 265 4.39 -6.65 2.23
N TYR A 266 3.53 -7.50 2.79
CA TYR A 266 3.47 -8.92 2.43
C TYR A 266 2.40 -9.19 1.36
N LEU A 267 1.18 -8.65 1.54
CA LEU A 267 0.10 -8.78 0.56
C LEU A 267 0.26 -7.87 -0.67
N THR A 268 1.28 -7.02 -0.70
CA THR A 268 1.66 -6.26 -1.90
C THR A 268 2.66 -7.01 -2.78
N LEU A 269 3.12 -8.19 -2.36
CA LEU A 269 4.07 -8.99 -3.13
C LEU A 269 3.39 -9.61 -4.35
N PRO A 270 3.94 -9.42 -5.56
CA PRO A 270 3.41 -10.06 -6.74
C PRO A 270 3.70 -11.56 -6.70
N HIS A 271 2.77 -12.37 -7.23
CA HIS A 271 2.97 -13.80 -7.45
C HIS A 271 3.28 -14.63 -6.18
N LEU A 272 2.60 -14.36 -5.06
CA LEU A 272 2.81 -15.08 -3.81
C LEU A 272 2.59 -16.60 -3.96
N GLN A 273 1.65 -16.99 -4.83
CA GLN A 273 1.35 -18.38 -5.14
C GLN A 273 2.53 -19.08 -5.84
N ASP A 274 3.32 -18.38 -6.64
CA ASP A 274 4.46 -18.97 -7.35
C ASP A 274 5.61 -19.30 -6.37
N TYR A 275 5.70 -18.57 -5.25
CA TYR A 275 6.68 -18.83 -4.21
C TYR A 275 6.22 -19.88 -3.21
N LEU A 276 4.98 -19.77 -2.74
CA LEU A 276 4.44 -20.65 -1.70
C LEU A 276 3.70 -21.86 -2.28
N GLY A 277 3.45 -21.97 -3.57
CA GLY A 277 2.61 -23.01 -4.17
C GLY A 277 1.10 -22.79 -3.94
N THR A 278 0.66 -22.74 -2.69
CA THR A 278 -0.72 -22.41 -2.30
C THR A 278 -0.76 -21.37 -1.19
N ILE A 279 -1.72 -20.44 -1.28
CA ILE A 279 -1.95 -19.37 -0.30
C ILE A 279 -3.12 -19.72 0.64
N SER A 280 -3.81 -20.83 0.39
CA SER A 280 -4.96 -21.32 1.18
C SER A 280 -4.66 -21.39 2.68
N ASP A 281 -3.46 -21.86 3.04
CA ASP A 281 -3.07 -22.06 4.45
C ASP A 281 -2.98 -20.72 5.20
N ILE A 282 -2.55 -19.67 4.50
CA ILE A 282 -2.52 -18.31 5.02
C ILE A 282 -3.95 -17.76 5.07
N ALA A 283 -4.70 -17.89 3.99
CA ALA A 283 -6.07 -17.39 3.89
C ALA A 283 -7.00 -17.98 4.96
N ALA A 284 -6.84 -19.25 5.31
CA ALA A 284 -7.62 -19.94 6.34
C ALA A 284 -7.40 -19.40 7.76
N ARG A 285 -6.24 -18.79 8.03
CA ARG A 285 -5.82 -18.39 9.39
C ARG A 285 -5.76 -16.88 9.59
N VAL A 286 -5.97 -16.10 8.52
CA VAL A 286 -6.02 -14.63 8.58
C VAL A 286 -7.46 -14.18 8.85
N ASN A 287 -7.65 -13.28 9.82
CA ASN A 287 -8.94 -12.64 10.03
C ASN A 287 -9.14 -11.51 9.02
N TYR A 288 -9.92 -11.78 7.96
CA TYR A 288 -10.17 -10.79 6.90
C TYR A 288 -10.90 -9.54 7.41
N LYS A 289 -11.66 -9.60 8.51
CA LYS A 289 -12.37 -8.44 9.06
C LYS A 289 -11.42 -7.44 9.69
N LEU A 290 -10.43 -7.93 10.46
CA LEU A 290 -9.35 -7.09 10.98
C LEU A 290 -8.54 -6.48 9.84
N LEU A 291 -8.24 -7.28 8.81
CA LEU A 291 -7.57 -6.79 7.60
C LEU A 291 -8.39 -5.69 6.91
N ALA A 292 -9.70 -5.87 6.76
CA ALA A 292 -10.61 -4.89 6.17
C ALA A 292 -10.60 -3.58 6.97
N SER A 293 -10.69 -3.64 8.31
CA SER A 293 -10.65 -2.46 9.16
C SER A 293 -9.35 -1.66 9.01
N VAL A 294 -8.21 -2.34 8.91
CA VAL A 294 -6.92 -1.66 8.82
C VAL A 294 -6.67 -1.05 7.45
N ILE A 295 -7.11 -1.74 6.39
CA ILE A 295 -7.02 -1.21 5.03
C ILE A 295 -7.85 0.08 4.92
N SER A 296 -9.07 0.09 5.49
CA SER A 296 -9.95 1.27 5.43
C SER A 296 -9.45 2.43 6.30
N THR A 297 -8.98 2.20 7.52
CA THR A 297 -8.62 3.29 8.44
C THR A 297 -7.22 3.85 8.19
N ASN A 298 -6.22 2.98 7.98
CA ASN A 298 -4.81 3.39 8.01
C ASN A 298 -4.19 3.48 6.61
N LEU A 299 -4.52 2.51 5.75
CA LEU A 299 -3.80 2.35 4.49
C LEU A 299 -4.35 3.28 3.40
N LEU A 300 -5.66 3.30 3.23
CA LEU A 300 -6.34 4.13 2.23
C LEU A 300 -6.41 5.60 2.61
N SER A 301 -6.30 5.92 3.91
CA SER A 301 -6.11 7.30 4.40
C SER A 301 -4.71 7.85 4.11
N SER A 302 -3.74 7.00 3.74
CA SER A 302 -2.36 7.42 3.49
C SER A 302 -2.13 7.82 2.03
N GLN A 303 -1.90 9.11 1.78
CA GLN A 303 -1.58 9.63 0.44
C GLN A 303 -0.36 8.93 -0.22
N SER A 304 0.59 8.44 0.59
CA SER A 304 1.75 7.69 0.09
C SER A 304 1.37 6.36 -0.58
N PHE A 305 0.29 5.71 -0.12
CA PHE A 305 -0.15 4.43 -0.68
C PHE A 305 -1.01 4.62 -1.95
N LEU A 306 -1.69 5.75 -2.07
CA LEU A 306 -2.50 6.10 -3.24
C LEU A 306 -1.68 6.63 -4.43
N HIS A 307 -0.37 6.80 -4.26
CA HIS A 307 0.51 7.31 -5.32
C HIS A 307 0.55 6.38 -6.55
N ALA A 308 0.74 6.96 -7.74
CA ALA A 308 0.68 6.26 -9.03
C ALA A 308 1.68 5.10 -9.15
N GLU A 309 2.83 5.20 -8.50
CA GLU A 309 3.84 4.12 -8.48
C GLU A 309 3.39 2.87 -7.72
N GLN A 310 2.40 3.00 -6.83
CA GLN A 310 1.90 1.91 -5.99
C GLN A 310 0.66 1.21 -6.59
N VAL A 311 0.27 1.52 -7.83
CA VAL A 311 -0.94 0.93 -8.45
C VAL A 311 -0.81 -0.60 -8.58
N GLU A 312 0.33 -1.11 -9.05
CA GLU A 312 0.54 -2.56 -9.17
C GLU A 312 0.51 -3.29 -7.80
N PRO A 313 1.30 -2.88 -6.79
CA PRO A 313 1.17 -3.39 -5.41
C PRO A 313 -0.27 -3.37 -4.87
N ARG A 314 -1.02 -2.30 -5.14
CA ARG A 314 -2.43 -2.17 -4.75
C ARG A 314 -3.34 -3.18 -5.45
N THR A 315 -3.12 -3.43 -6.74
CA THR A 315 -3.90 -4.45 -7.46
C THR A 315 -3.66 -5.86 -6.92
N TRP A 316 -2.43 -6.16 -6.48
CA TRP A 316 -2.14 -7.42 -5.80
C TRP A 316 -2.82 -7.51 -4.43
N LEU A 317 -2.77 -6.44 -3.63
CA LEU A 317 -3.48 -6.37 -2.37
C LEU A 317 -4.99 -6.60 -2.55
N LEU A 318 -5.60 -5.96 -3.56
CA LEU A 318 -7.00 -6.16 -3.91
C LEU A 318 -7.29 -7.64 -4.21
N ALA A 319 -6.50 -8.27 -5.06
CA ALA A 319 -6.69 -9.68 -5.43
C ALA A 319 -6.59 -10.61 -4.21
N TYR A 320 -5.58 -10.43 -3.34
CA TYR A 320 -5.48 -11.26 -2.14
C TYR A 320 -6.58 -10.97 -1.13
N PHE A 321 -7.05 -9.73 -1.02
CA PHE A 321 -8.15 -9.38 -0.13
C PHE A 321 -9.47 -10.05 -0.56
N VAL A 322 -9.77 -10.02 -1.86
CA VAL A 322 -10.92 -10.74 -2.44
C VAL A 322 -10.78 -12.25 -2.23
N TYR A 323 -9.58 -12.79 -2.46
CA TYR A 323 -9.29 -14.20 -2.24
C TYR A 323 -9.48 -14.60 -0.77
N PHE A 324 -9.00 -13.80 0.20
CA PHE A 324 -9.14 -14.09 1.64
C PHE A 324 -10.59 -14.03 2.10
N HIS A 325 -11.36 -13.05 1.62
CA HIS A 325 -12.79 -12.98 1.90
C HIS A 325 -13.51 -14.23 1.39
N ARG A 326 -13.26 -14.63 0.14
CA ARG A 326 -13.86 -15.82 -0.46
C ARG A 326 -13.47 -17.10 0.29
N HIS A 327 -12.20 -17.24 0.65
CA HIS A 327 -11.70 -18.39 1.39
C HIS A 327 -12.27 -18.47 2.82
N ALA A 328 -12.48 -17.33 3.49
CA ALA A 328 -13.07 -17.29 4.82
C ALA A 328 -14.55 -17.73 4.82
N LEU A 329 -15.29 -17.44 3.74
CA LEU A 329 -16.69 -17.83 3.56
C LEU A 329 -16.87 -19.22 2.91
N GLY A 330 -15.80 -19.80 2.35
CA GLY A 330 -15.83 -21.11 1.70
C GLY A 330 -16.80 -21.19 0.53
N GLU A 331 -17.56 -22.29 0.43
CA GLU A 331 -18.58 -22.49 -0.62
C GLU A 331 -19.74 -21.49 -0.54
N GLN A 332 -19.94 -20.85 0.63
CA GLN A 332 -21.01 -19.87 0.83
C GLN A 332 -20.66 -18.48 0.27
N ALA A 333 -19.39 -18.25 -0.10
CA ALA A 333 -18.91 -16.95 -0.58
C ALA A 333 -19.67 -16.39 -1.79
N LEU A 334 -20.13 -17.27 -2.69
CA LEU A 334 -20.86 -16.87 -3.90
C LEU A 334 -22.35 -16.66 -3.66
N ASN A 335 -22.88 -17.15 -2.54
CA ASN A 335 -24.31 -17.14 -2.21
C ASN A 335 -24.65 -16.17 -1.07
N GLN A 336 -23.65 -15.71 -0.33
CA GLN A 336 -23.83 -14.79 0.78
C GLN A 336 -23.71 -13.33 0.35
N THR A 337 -24.55 -12.49 0.95
CA THR A 337 -24.48 -11.04 0.79
C THR A 337 -23.16 -10.52 1.35
N PRO A 338 -22.37 -9.73 0.58
CA PRO A 338 -21.10 -9.22 1.08
C PRO A 338 -21.30 -8.33 2.31
N GLU A 339 -20.29 -8.20 3.16
CA GLU A 339 -20.32 -7.34 4.35
C GLU A 339 -20.03 -5.87 3.97
N VAL A 340 -20.63 -4.90 4.66
CA VAL A 340 -20.43 -3.44 4.40
C VAL A 340 -18.95 -3.09 4.29
N LEU A 341 -18.16 -3.53 5.29
CA LEU A 341 -16.73 -3.22 5.36
C LEU A 341 -15.94 -3.82 4.19
N PHE A 342 -16.34 -5.00 3.70
CA PHE A 342 -15.73 -5.60 2.52
C PHE A 342 -16.02 -4.75 1.28
N VAL A 343 -17.29 -4.38 1.06
CA VAL A 343 -17.69 -3.54 -0.08
C VAL A 343 -16.97 -2.19 -0.05
N LYS A 344 -16.87 -1.56 1.13
CA LYS A 344 -16.18 -0.28 1.32
C LYS A 344 -14.68 -0.37 0.98
N VAL A 345 -14.00 -1.43 1.42
CA VAL A 345 -12.56 -1.62 1.11
C VAL A 345 -12.35 -1.91 -0.37
N VAL A 346 -13.16 -2.79 -0.95
CA VAL A 346 -13.06 -3.11 -2.38
C VAL A 346 -13.37 -1.87 -3.22
N SER A 347 -14.41 -1.10 -2.93
CA SER A 347 -14.78 0.09 -3.71
C SER A 347 -13.65 1.11 -3.75
N MET A 348 -12.98 1.35 -2.61
CA MET A 348 -11.84 2.27 -2.53
C MET A 348 -10.61 1.74 -3.29
N LEU A 349 -10.23 0.47 -3.08
CA LEU A 349 -9.09 -0.13 -3.77
C LEU A 349 -9.31 -0.18 -5.29
N LEU A 350 -10.50 -0.62 -5.70
CA LEU A 350 -10.92 -0.77 -7.09
C LEU A 350 -11.02 0.59 -7.78
N GLY A 351 -11.66 1.57 -7.14
CA GLY A 351 -11.72 2.95 -7.64
C GLY A 351 -10.33 3.56 -7.85
N SER A 352 -9.39 3.29 -6.94
CA SER A 352 -8.02 3.80 -7.04
C SER A 352 -7.17 3.15 -8.15
N ALA A 353 -7.59 1.99 -8.66
CA ALA A 353 -6.87 1.21 -9.69
C ALA A 353 -7.73 0.94 -10.95
N ALA A 354 -8.90 1.58 -11.08
CA ALA A 354 -9.91 1.22 -12.07
C ALA A 354 -9.41 1.35 -13.51
N THR A 355 -8.73 2.46 -13.83
CA THR A 355 -8.17 2.71 -15.17
C THR A 355 -7.08 1.72 -15.55
N TYR A 356 -6.25 1.34 -14.59
CA TYR A 356 -5.18 0.36 -14.79
C TYR A 356 -5.73 -1.05 -14.99
N ILE A 357 -6.77 -1.43 -14.25
CA ILE A 357 -7.41 -2.74 -14.36
C ILE A 357 -8.17 -2.83 -15.69
N SER A 358 -9.00 -1.83 -16.03
CA SER A 358 -9.83 -1.87 -17.25
C SER A 358 -8.99 -1.99 -18.52
N GLN A 359 -7.89 -1.24 -18.63
CA GLN A 359 -6.99 -1.29 -19.79
C GLN A 359 -6.29 -2.65 -19.98
N ARG A 360 -6.14 -3.43 -18.91
CA ARG A 360 -5.34 -4.67 -18.91
C ARG A 360 -6.19 -5.94 -18.76
N LEU A 361 -7.50 -5.81 -18.53
CA LEU A 361 -8.40 -6.94 -18.32
C LEU A 361 -8.63 -7.72 -19.62
N ASP A 362 -8.86 -7.03 -20.73
CA ASP A 362 -9.06 -7.58 -22.07
C ASP A 362 -8.22 -6.80 -23.10
N PRO A 363 -6.97 -7.21 -23.38
CA PRO A 363 -6.08 -6.50 -24.29
C PRO A 363 -6.46 -6.61 -25.78
N ASP A 364 -7.43 -7.46 -26.15
CA ASP A 364 -7.77 -7.80 -27.54
C ASP A 364 -8.40 -6.66 -28.36
N GLU A 365 -8.74 -5.51 -27.74
CA GLU A 365 -9.23 -4.32 -28.44
C GLU A 365 -8.12 -3.35 -28.88
N PHE A 366 -6.88 -3.53 -28.43
CA PHE A 366 -5.74 -2.68 -28.83
C PHE A 366 -4.98 -3.32 -29.99
N GLY A 367 -5.57 -3.26 -31.19
CA GLY A 367 -4.97 -3.81 -32.41
C GLY A 367 -3.55 -3.30 -32.68
N ASP A 368 -2.59 -4.23 -32.73
CA ASP A 368 -1.31 -4.33 -33.47
C ASP A 368 -0.46 -3.08 -33.84
N THR A 369 -0.75 -1.88 -33.37
CA THR A 369 -0.10 -0.65 -33.85
C THR A 369 0.71 0.11 -32.80
N GLN A 370 1.01 -0.51 -31.66
CA GLN A 370 2.10 -0.04 -30.79
C GLN A 370 2.98 -1.20 -30.33
N SER A 371 4.03 -1.46 -31.11
CA SER A 371 5.20 -2.19 -30.66
C SER A 371 5.95 -1.37 -29.59
N SER A 372 5.38 -1.29 -28.39
CA SER A 372 6.00 -0.76 -27.18
C SER A 372 5.62 -1.70 -26.04
N GLN A 373 6.58 -2.05 -25.19
CA GLN A 373 6.50 -3.05 -24.11
C GLN A 373 5.47 -2.74 -22.99
N GLN A 374 4.42 -1.94 -23.22
CA GLN A 374 3.73 -1.16 -22.18
C GLN A 374 2.35 -1.66 -21.71
N GLN A 375 1.69 -2.65 -22.32
CA GLN A 375 0.47 -3.22 -21.74
C GLN A 375 0.50 -4.75 -21.73
N LYS A 376 1.33 -5.30 -20.83
CA LYS A 376 1.24 -6.73 -20.47
C LYS A 376 -0.18 -7.00 -19.94
N PRO A 377 -0.85 -8.11 -20.28
CA PRO A 377 -2.14 -8.46 -19.67
C PRO A 377 -2.03 -8.55 -18.14
N LEU A 378 -3.15 -8.40 -17.42
CA LEU A 378 -3.16 -8.64 -15.97
C LEU A 378 -2.66 -10.06 -15.65
N PRO A 379 -1.92 -10.24 -14.54
CA PRO A 379 -1.60 -11.58 -14.05
C PRO A 379 -2.88 -12.41 -13.89
N SER A 380 -2.84 -13.69 -14.28
CA SER A 380 -4.01 -14.59 -14.28
C SER A 380 -4.70 -14.65 -12.93
N PHE A 381 -3.93 -14.71 -11.84
CA PHE A 381 -4.46 -14.68 -10.47
C PHE A 381 -5.29 -13.41 -10.19
N VAL A 382 -4.74 -12.24 -10.50
CA VAL A 382 -5.42 -10.95 -10.30
C VAL A 382 -6.67 -10.86 -11.17
N LYS A 383 -6.58 -11.26 -12.45
CA LYS A 383 -7.71 -11.30 -13.38
C LYS A 383 -8.84 -12.19 -12.84
N ASN A 384 -8.51 -13.40 -12.40
CA ASN A 384 -9.49 -14.36 -11.90
C ASN A 384 -10.21 -13.83 -10.65
N GLU A 385 -9.47 -13.34 -9.66
CA GLU A 385 -10.08 -12.84 -8.41
C GLU A 385 -10.91 -11.57 -8.67
N VAL A 386 -10.46 -10.64 -9.52
CA VAL A 386 -11.24 -9.45 -9.89
C VAL A 386 -12.52 -9.83 -10.63
N LEU A 387 -12.50 -10.83 -11.52
CA LEU A 387 -13.70 -11.33 -12.19
C LEU A 387 -14.73 -11.93 -11.22
N THR A 388 -14.30 -12.47 -10.07
CA THR A 388 -15.24 -13.02 -9.07
C THR A 388 -16.10 -11.95 -8.39
N LEU A 389 -15.71 -10.67 -8.44
CA LEU A 389 -16.51 -9.57 -7.91
C LEU A 389 -17.82 -9.36 -8.67
N VAL A 390 -17.88 -9.80 -9.93
CA VAL A 390 -19.05 -9.69 -10.80
C VAL A 390 -19.88 -10.97 -10.68
N ASN A 391 -20.63 -11.06 -9.59
CA ASN A 391 -21.54 -12.15 -9.27
C ASN A 391 -22.97 -11.61 -9.11
N GLN A 392 -23.93 -12.28 -9.77
CA GLN A 392 -25.35 -11.96 -9.69
C GLN A 392 -25.83 -11.83 -8.23
N ASN A 393 -25.56 -12.83 -7.39
CA ASN A 393 -26.06 -12.85 -6.01
C ASN A 393 -25.48 -11.72 -5.15
N SER A 394 -24.20 -11.40 -5.31
CA SER A 394 -23.60 -10.32 -4.52
C SER A 394 -24.11 -8.95 -4.94
N ILE A 395 -24.37 -8.75 -6.24
CA ILE A 395 -24.84 -7.47 -6.80
C ILE A 395 -26.33 -7.26 -6.54
N THR A 396 -27.18 -8.28 -6.71
CA THR A 396 -28.62 -8.17 -6.41
C THR A 396 -28.87 -7.91 -4.92
N HIS A 397 -28.12 -8.57 -4.05
CA HIS A 397 -28.28 -8.41 -2.61
C HIS A 397 -27.44 -7.29 -1.99
N LEU A 398 -26.68 -6.54 -2.79
CA LEU A 398 -25.83 -5.44 -2.35
C LEU A 398 -26.62 -4.41 -1.52
N LEU A 399 -27.85 -4.09 -1.93
CA LEU A 399 -28.68 -3.10 -1.25
C LEU A 399 -29.38 -3.62 0.00
N SER A 400 -29.49 -4.94 0.16
CA SER A 400 -30.02 -5.53 1.41
C SER A 400 -29.10 -5.26 2.60
N ILE A 401 -27.87 -4.79 2.34
CA ILE A 401 -26.89 -4.39 3.33
C ILE A 401 -27.21 -3.00 3.87
N ALA A 402 -27.66 -2.07 3.01
CA ALA A 402 -27.87 -0.65 3.30
C ALA A 402 -28.96 -0.35 4.36
N GLY A 403 -29.65 -1.37 4.87
CA GLY A 403 -30.63 -1.25 5.95
C GLY A 403 -30.34 -2.08 7.20
N LYS A 404 -29.32 -2.96 7.20
CA LYS A 404 -29.05 -3.88 8.33
C LYS A 404 -28.17 -3.28 9.44
N GLY A 405 -27.85 -1.99 9.37
CA GLY A 405 -27.00 -1.31 10.35
C GLY A 405 -27.55 -1.46 11.78
N GLN A 406 -26.78 -2.11 12.65
CA GLN A 406 -27.10 -2.22 14.08
C GLN A 406 -26.76 -0.91 14.82
N ALA A 407 -27.81 -0.29 15.38
CA ALA A 407 -27.85 0.49 16.65
C ALA A 407 -27.73 2.04 16.67
N ALA A 408 -28.51 2.60 17.61
CA ALA A 408 -28.62 3.97 18.15
C ALA A 408 -29.33 5.03 17.28
N GLU A 409 -30.56 5.39 17.67
CA GLU A 409 -31.53 6.29 17.01
C GLU A 409 -31.01 7.67 16.54
N ASN A 410 -29.83 8.12 16.99
CA ASN A 410 -29.26 9.42 16.63
C ASN A 410 -28.15 9.35 15.54
N ASP A 411 -27.64 8.16 15.19
CA ASP A 411 -26.52 7.97 14.25
C ASP A 411 -26.97 7.30 12.93
N VAL A 412 -28.26 6.99 12.80
CA VAL A 412 -28.84 6.19 11.71
C VAL A 412 -28.84 6.92 10.36
N GLN A 413 -29.00 8.25 10.35
CA GLN A 413 -29.05 9.02 9.11
C GLN A 413 -27.68 9.20 8.46
N GLN A 414 -26.64 9.49 9.25
CA GLN A 414 -25.27 9.64 8.73
C GLN A 414 -24.70 8.30 8.24
N THR A 415 -24.95 7.22 8.98
CA THR A 415 -24.50 5.87 8.59
C THR A 415 -25.18 5.37 7.32
N SER A 416 -26.48 5.63 7.14
CA SER A 416 -27.21 5.28 5.92
C SER A 416 -26.71 6.03 4.69
N GLU A 417 -26.37 7.32 4.83
CA GLU A 417 -25.80 8.13 3.75
C GLU A 417 -24.40 7.63 3.34
N ASP A 418 -23.54 7.32 4.31
CA ASP A 418 -22.20 6.79 4.08
C ASP A 418 -22.21 5.40 3.44
N ASP A 419 -23.18 4.56 3.83
CA ASP A 419 -23.41 3.25 3.20
C ASP A 419 -23.87 3.43 1.76
N ALA A 420 -24.83 4.35 1.49
CA ALA A 420 -25.28 4.65 0.13
C ALA A 420 -24.13 5.15 -0.76
N LYS A 421 -23.25 6.03 -0.25
CA LYS A 421 -22.05 6.51 -0.95
C LYS A 421 -21.08 5.37 -1.26
N SER A 422 -20.82 4.49 -0.29
CA SER A 422 -19.90 3.35 -0.45
C SER A 422 -20.43 2.34 -1.49
N LEU A 423 -21.73 2.07 -1.45
CA LEU A 423 -22.43 1.17 -2.38
C LEU A 423 -22.50 1.75 -3.80
N ALA A 424 -22.80 3.04 -3.94
CA ALA A 424 -22.78 3.74 -5.22
C ALA A 424 -21.38 3.70 -5.85
N THR A 425 -20.33 3.96 -5.04
CA THR A 425 -18.94 3.88 -5.48
C THR A 425 -18.58 2.49 -5.97
N TYR A 426 -18.99 1.45 -5.24
CA TYR A 426 -18.79 0.07 -5.66
C TYR A 426 -19.51 -0.24 -6.98
N ALA A 427 -20.79 0.07 -7.10
CA ALA A 427 -21.59 -0.23 -8.30
C ALA A 427 -21.05 0.49 -9.54
N LEU A 428 -20.72 1.77 -9.42
CA LEU A 428 -20.21 2.57 -10.53
C LEU A 428 -18.80 2.12 -10.96
N THR A 429 -17.94 1.76 -9.99
CA THR A 429 -16.60 1.22 -10.31
C THR A 429 -16.66 -0.14 -11.01
N LEU A 430 -17.64 -1.00 -10.67
CA LEU A 430 -17.88 -2.24 -11.41
C LEU A 430 -18.32 -1.98 -12.86
N LEU A 431 -19.28 -1.08 -13.07
CA LEU A 431 -19.74 -0.71 -14.42
C LEU A 431 -18.59 -0.16 -15.29
N ARG A 432 -17.67 0.59 -14.67
CA ARG A 432 -16.48 1.14 -15.35
C ARG A 432 -15.45 0.09 -15.74
N ILE A 433 -15.23 -0.91 -14.89
CA ILE A 433 -14.18 -1.93 -15.10
C ILE A 433 -14.67 -3.06 -16.01
N PHE A 434 -15.97 -3.34 -16.01
CA PHE A 434 -16.57 -4.43 -16.78
C PHE A 434 -17.62 -3.93 -17.79
N PRO A 435 -17.24 -3.09 -18.78
CA PRO A 435 -18.20 -2.50 -19.72
C PRO A 435 -18.96 -3.55 -20.53
N LYS A 436 -18.30 -4.65 -20.93
CA LYS A 436 -18.91 -5.77 -21.67
C LYS A 436 -20.04 -6.46 -20.91
N ARG A 437 -20.01 -6.42 -19.58
CA ARG A 437 -21.02 -6.99 -18.69
C ARG A 437 -21.89 -5.89 -18.06
N GLY A 438 -21.83 -4.67 -18.58
CA GLY A 438 -22.53 -3.51 -18.03
C GLY A 438 -24.05 -3.75 -17.96
N ASP A 439 -24.64 -4.35 -18.98
CA ASP A 439 -26.08 -4.62 -19.00
C ASP A 439 -26.49 -5.72 -18.02
N GLU A 440 -25.67 -6.76 -17.83
CA GLU A 440 -25.87 -7.76 -16.77
C GLU A 440 -25.83 -7.10 -15.39
N ILE A 441 -24.82 -6.27 -15.14
CA ILE A 441 -24.64 -5.56 -13.87
C ILE A 441 -25.83 -4.62 -13.62
N ARG A 442 -26.27 -3.85 -14.63
CA ARG A 442 -27.46 -2.99 -14.54
C ARG A 442 -28.72 -3.79 -14.24
N MET A 443 -28.93 -4.91 -14.94
CA MET A 443 -30.05 -5.82 -14.69
C MET A 443 -30.04 -6.36 -13.25
N TRP A 444 -28.88 -6.77 -12.75
CA TRP A 444 -28.76 -7.31 -11.39
C TRP A 444 -28.93 -6.25 -10.30
N LEU A 445 -28.40 -5.04 -10.52
CA LEU A 445 -28.66 -3.90 -9.63
C LEU A 445 -30.14 -3.53 -9.64
N TYR A 446 -30.77 -3.53 -10.82
CA TYR A 446 -32.20 -3.26 -10.99
C TYR A 446 -33.06 -4.27 -10.21
N LEU A 447 -32.75 -5.56 -10.26
CA LEU A 447 -33.43 -6.60 -9.48
C LEU A 447 -33.16 -6.53 -7.97
N GLY A 448 -32.21 -5.70 -7.54
CA GLY A 448 -31.83 -5.55 -6.14
C GLY A 448 -32.80 -4.70 -5.33
N SER A 449 -32.93 -5.02 -4.04
CA SER A 449 -33.81 -4.31 -3.11
C SER A 449 -33.15 -4.02 -1.77
N ALA A 450 -33.37 -2.83 -1.21
CA ALA A 450 -33.06 -2.47 0.17
C ALA A 450 -34.20 -2.87 1.12
N SER A 451 -33.89 -3.07 2.40
CA SER A 451 -34.89 -3.32 3.45
C SER A 451 -35.41 -2.00 4.00
N ASP A 452 -36.72 -1.76 3.90
CA ASP A 452 -37.37 -0.57 4.42
C ASP A 452 -37.78 -0.77 5.89
N TYR A 453 -37.21 0.04 6.79
CA TYR A 453 -37.51 0.01 8.23
C TYR A 453 -38.51 1.11 8.65
N ALA A 454 -38.91 2.01 7.73
CA ALA A 454 -39.71 3.18 8.08
C ALA A 454 -41.19 2.86 8.40
N ASN A 455 -41.68 1.66 8.04
CA ASN A 455 -43.08 1.24 8.27
C ASN A 455 -43.16 -0.06 9.07
N SER A 456 -42.91 0.02 10.37
CA SER A 456 -42.83 -1.10 11.33
C SER A 456 -44.18 -1.72 11.74
N GLN A 457 -45.14 -1.89 10.83
CA GLN A 457 -46.40 -2.60 11.14
C GLN A 457 -46.92 -3.58 10.07
N SER A 458 -46.28 -3.71 8.92
CA SER A 458 -46.68 -4.72 7.92
C SER A 458 -45.51 -5.16 7.07
N SER A 459 -45.11 -6.44 7.17
CA SER A 459 -44.23 -7.18 6.26
C SER A 459 -43.13 -6.36 5.56
N ALA A 460 -41.90 -6.42 6.07
CA ALA A 460 -40.66 -5.83 5.50
C ALA A 460 -40.80 -5.42 4.02
N SER A 461 -41.18 -4.16 3.77
CA SER A 461 -41.32 -3.64 2.42
C SER A 461 -39.93 -3.64 1.77
N LYS A 462 -39.84 -4.20 0.56
CA LYS A 462 -38.62 -4.16 -0.24
C LYS A 462 -38.60 -2.83 -0.99
N LEU A 463 -37.57 -2.02 -0.79
CA LEU A 463 -37.37 -0.78 -1.53
C LEU A 463 -36.51 -1.07 -2.77
N PRO A 464 -37.01 -0.84 -4.00
CA PRO A 464 -36.21 -1.06 -5.21
C PRO A 464 -34.96 -0.18 -5.26
N ALA A 465 -33.90 -0.68 -5.89
CA ALA A 465 -32.62 0.02 -6.04
C ALA A 465 -32.73 1.45 -6.55
N ILE A 466 -33.57 1.65 -7.56
CA ILE A 466 -33.78 2.95 -8.21
C ILE A 466 -34.37 3.94 -7.22
N LYS A 467 -35.37 3.53 -6.42
CA LYS A 467 -35.99 4.37 -5.39
C LYS A 467 -35.03 4.67 -4.24
N PHE A 468 -34.23 3.69 -3.83
CA PHE A 468 -33.20 3.88 -2.82
C PHE A 468 -32.17 4.93 -3.26
N PHE A 469 -31.57 4.78 -4.45
CA PHE A 469 -30.59 5.74 -4.94
C PHE A 469 -31.22 7.08 -5.31
N TRP A 470 -32.50 7.13 -5.70
CA TRP A 470 -33.24 8.37 -5.87
C TRP A 470 -33.37 9.15 -4.55
N GLN A 471 -33.80 8.49 -3.47
CA GLN A 471 -33.90 9.10 -2.15
C GLN A 471 -32.53 9.59 -1.65
N ALA A 472 -31.49 8.76 -1.83
CA ALA A 472 -30.12 9.14 -1.48
C ALA A 472 -29.64 10.33 -2.32
N SER A 473 -29.93 10.36 -3.64
CA SER A 473 -29.57 11.46 -4.52
C SER A 473 -30.23 12.77 -4.10
N ARG A 474 -31.53 12.75 -3.78
CA ARG A 474 -32.26 13.94 -3.33
C ARG A 474 -31.72 14.52 -2.04
N ALA A 475 -31.23 13.67 -1.14
CA ALA A 475 -30.65 14.11 0.13
C ALA A 475 -29.28 14.80 -0.02
N THR A 476 -28.61 14.67 -1.18
CA THR A 476 -27.30 15.27 -1.40
C THR A 476 -27.37 16.80 -1.53
N SER A 477 -26.34 17.50 -1.03
CA SER A 477 -26.23 18.94 -1.21
C SER A 477 -26.01 19.31 -2.68
N VAL A 478 -25.32 18.46 -3.44
CA VAL A 478 -25.17 18.60 -4.91
C VAL A 478 -26.52 18.69 -5.60
N TYR A 479 -27.46 17.77 -5.30
CA TYR A 479 -28.79 17.78 -5.93
C TYR A 479 -29.58 19.05 -5.59
N HIS A 480 -29.57 19.46 -4.32
CA HIS A 480 -30.24 20.67 -3.87
C HIS A 480 -29.67 21.92 -4.54
N ASN A 481 -28.34 22.03 -4.63
CA ASN A 481 -27.65 23.15 -5.24
C ASN A 481 -27.96 23.26 -6.74
N VAL A 482 -27.92 22.17 -7.49
CA VAL A 482 -28.24 22.17 -8.94
C VAL A 482 -29.70 22.52 -9.19
N SER A 483 -30.60 22.05 -8.32
CA SER A 483 -32.04 22.28 -8.49
C SER A 483 -32.46 23.72 -8.14
N HIS A 484 -31.83 24.35 -7.15
CA HIS A 484 -32.26 25.66 -6.61
C HIS A 484 -31.33 26.83 -6.97
N ASN A 485 -30.06 26.57 -7.28
CA ASN A 485 -29.07 27.60 -7.56
C ASN A 485 -28.35 27.33 -8.90
N PRO A 486 -29.00 27.63 -10.04
CA PRO A 486 -28.46 27.35 -11.36
C PRO A 486 -27.15 28.09 -11.67
N ASN A 487 -26.91 29.24 -11.01
CA ASN A 487 -25.72 30.05 -11.22
C ASN A 487 -24.46 29.46 -10.54
N GLY A 488 -24.63 28.64 -9.51
CA GLY A 488 -23.53 28.02 -8.77
C GLY A 488 -23.06 26.67 -9.33
N ILE A 489 -23.73 26.13 -10.36
CA ILE A 489 -23.43 24.80 -10.92
C ILE A 489 -22.03 24.76 -11.54
N LEU A 490 -21.63 25.84 -12.20
CA LEU A 490 -20.34 25.92 -12.89
C LEU A 490 -19.16 25.86 -11.91
N GLU A 491 -19.21 26.62 -10.81
CA GLU A 491 -18.18 26.61 -9.77
C GLU A 491 -18.04 25.24 -9.12
N MET A 492 -19.15 24.49 -9.01
CA MET A 492 -19.19 23.14 -8.47
C MET A 492 -18.59 22.09 -9.43
N LEU A 493 -18.68 22.29 -10.74
CA LEU A 493 -18.13 21.38 -11.76
C LEU A 493 -16.66 21.67 -12.11
N LEU A 494 -16.16 22.86 -11.78
CA LEU A 494 -14.78 23.25 -12.01
C LEU A 494 -13.84 22.70 -10.93
N PRO A 495 -12.54 22.49 -11.25
CA PRO A 495 -11.52 22.17 -10.25
C PRO A 495 -11.46 23.22 -9.14
N PRO A 496 -11.39 22.82 -7.85
CA PRO A 496 -11.23 23.77 -6.77
C PRO A 496 -9.95 24.56 -7.02
N THR A 497 -10.06 25.89 -7.03
CA THR A 497 -8.90 26.78 -7.05
C THR A 497 -8.02 26.40 -5.87
N ILE A 498 -6.76 26.03 -6.15
CA ILE A 498 -5.77 25.51 -5.19
C ILE A 498 -5.84 26.29 -3.87
N ARG A 499 -6.57 25.75 -2.89
CA ARG A 499 -6.53 26.15 -1.49
C ARG A 499 -6.10 24.92 -0.74
N GLU A 500 -4.87 24.95 -0.24
CA GLU A 500 -4.22 23.84 0.49
C GLU A 500 -4.76 23.70 1.92
N ASP A 501 -6.07 23.85 2.11
CA ASP A 501 -6.72 23.65 3.41
C ASP A 501 -7.29 22.22 3.46
N GLU A 502 -7.05 21.50 4.56
CA GLU A 502 -7.57 20.12 4.75
C GLU A 502 -9.10 20.06 4.64
N ASP A 503 -9.80 21.13 5.04
CA ASP A 503 -11.26 21.23 4.92
C ASP A 503 -11.72 21.30 3.46
N SER A 504 -10.95 21.94 2.59
CA SER A 504 -11.26 22.03 1.15
C SER A 504 -11.10 20.66 0.46
N GLN A 505 -10.13 19.85 0.89
CA GLN A 505 -9.94 18.48 0.38
C GLN A 505 -11.06 17.53 0.84
N ARG A 506 -11.50 17.66 2.09
CA ARG A 506 -12.62 16.86 2.62
C ARG A 506 -13.93 17.20 1.92
N GLN A 507 -14.21 18.48 1.71
CA GLN A 507 -15.39 18.93 0.96
C GLN A 507 -15.36 18.44 -0.49
N GLY A 508 -14.20 18.50 -1.15
CA GLY A 508 -14.05 17.96 -2.51
C GLY A 508 -14.32 16.44 -2.58
N SER A 509 -13.77 15.66 -1.65
CA SER A 509 -13.99 14.21 -1.61
C SER A 509 -15.43 13.82 -1.29
N ASP A 510 -16.13 14.56 -0.43
CA ASP A 510 -17.54 14.31 -0.12
C ASP A 510 -18.43 14.64 -1.33
N GLN A 511 -18.15 15.77 -1.98
CA GLN A 511 -18.84 16.16 -3.22
C GLN A 511 -18.67 15.09 -4.31
N GLU A 512 -17.47 14.52 -4.47
CA GLU A 512 -17.22 13.42 -5.41
C GLU A 512 -18.07 12.18 -5.13
N GLN A 513 -18.21 11.81 -3.85
CA GLN A 513 -19.05 10.69 -3.44
C GLN A 513 -20.54 10.97 -3.67
N GLN A 514 -21.01 12.20 -3.42
CA GLN A 514 -22.38 12.60 -3.71
C GLN A 514 -22.70 12.52 -5.21
N TRP A 515 -21.79 12.99 -6.07
CA TRP A 515 -21.93 12.82 -7.52
C TRP A 515 -21.97 11.36 -7.94
N THR A 516 -21.20 10.49 -7.28
CA THR A 516 -21.23 9.05 -7.51
C THR A 516 -22.62 8.45 -7.31
N VAL A 517 -23.31 8.88 -6.25
CA VAL A 517 -24.70 8.46 -5.94
C VAL A 517 -25.67 8.94 -7.02
N ILE A 518 -25.55 10.19 -7.45
CA ILE A 518 -26.38 10.75 -8.53
C ILE A 518 -26.15 9.99 -9.84
N LEU A 519 -24.89 9.73 -10.19
CA LEU A 519 -24.52 9.04 -11.44
C LEU A 519 -25.08 7.61 -11.51
N ILE A 520 -24.97 6.84 -10.43
CA ILE A 520 -25.53 5.48 -10.42
C ILE A 520 -27.06 5.50 -10.52
N PHE A 521 -27.73 6.48 -9.89
CA PHE A 521 -29.16 6.67 -10.06
C PHE A 521 -29.51 6.96 -11.52
N LEU A 522 -28.83 7.91 -12.16
CA LEU A 522 -29.07 8.27 -13.56
C LEU A 522 -28.85 7.08 -14.51
N GLU A 523 -27.80 6.28 -14.29
CA GLU A 523 -27.54 5.05 -15.04
C GLU A 523 -28.68 4.03 -14.92
N LEU A 524 -29.11 3.74 -13.68
CA LEU A 524 -30.15 2.75 -13.44
C LEU A 524 -31.52 3.22 -13.94
N TYR A 525 -31.82 4.51 -13.81
CA TYR A 525 -33.07 5.07 -14.31
C TYR A 525 -33.09 5.12 -15.85
N THR A 526 -31.96 5.46 -16.48
CA THR A 526 -31.78 5.34 -17.94
C THR A 526 -32.03 3.90 -18.41
N PHE A 527 -31.54 2.91 -17.67
CA PHE A 527 -31.79 1.49 -17.96
C PHE A 527 -33.26 1.12 -17.78
N LEU A 528 -33.92 1.56 -16.69
CA LEU A 528 -35.34 1.33 -16.46
C LEU A 528 -36.19 1.88 -17.61
N LEU A 529 -35.95 3.12 -18.05
CA LEU A 529 -36.66 3.73 -19.17
C LEU A 529 -36.39 3.05 -20.53
N LYS A 530 -35.50 2.07 -20.63
CA LYS A 530 -35.40 1.22 -21.84
C LYS A 530 -36.26 -0.03 -21.76
N VAL A 531 -36.57 -0.48 -20.55
CA VAL A 531 -37.29 -1.74 -20.28
C VAL A 531 -38.76 -1.50 -19.96
N LEU A 532 -39.07 -0.32 -19.42
CA LEU A 532 -40.40 0.06 -18.93
C LEU A 532 -41.33 0.46 -20.08
N ASP A 533 -42.57 0.00 -20.05
CA ASP A 533 -43.61 0.38 -21.04
C ASP A 533 -44.30 1.71 -20.66
N ASP A 534 -44.98 2.36 -21.60
CA ASP A 534 -45.65 3.65 -21.38
C ASP A 534 -46.83 3.51 -20.40
N ASP A 535 -47.57 2.40 -20.49
CA ASP A 535 -48.64 2.09 -19.54
C ASP A 535 -48.10 1.92 -18.11
N GLU A 536 -46.90 1.33 -17.96
CA GLU A 536 -46.27 1.16 -16.65
C GLU A 536 -45.70 2.48 -16.12
N PHE A 537 -45.23 3.38 -17.01
CA PHE A 537 -44.73 4.71 -16.68
C PHE A 537 -45.80 5.61 -16.07
N PHE A 538 -46.97 5.67 -16.70
CA PHE A 538 -48.08 6.53 -16.27
C PHE A 538 -48.95 5.90 -15.18
N SER A 539 -48.78 4.60 -14.93
CA SER A 539 -49.58 3.95 -13.90
C SER A 539 -49.10 4.37 -12.50
N GLU A 540 -49.87 5.24 -11.85
CA GLU A 540 -49.71 5.44 -10.40
C GLU A 540 -49.77 4.07 -9.70
N ALA A 541 -48.97 3.92 -8.64
CA ALA A 541 -48.83 2.69 -7.86
C ALA A 541 -50.14 2.35 -7.13
N ASN A 542 -51.16 1.92 -7.89
CA ASN A 542 -52.37 1.34 -7.36
C ASN A 542 -51.96 0.11 -6.53
N LYS A 543 -52.44 0.05 -5.29
CA LYS A 543 -52.14 -0.98 -4.28
C LYS A 543 -52.77 -2.34 -4.61
N ASN A 544 -52.65 -2.78 -5.86
CA ASN A 544 -53.03 -4.12 -6.27
C ASN A 544 -51.94 -5.10 -5.83
N LYS A 545 -52.36 -6.28 -5.39
CA LYS A 545 -51.50 -7.31 -4.76
C LYS A 545 -50.44 -7.93 -5.68
N TYR A 546 -50.41 -7.52 -6.96
CA TYR A 546 -49.51 -8.01 -8.00
C TYR A 546 -49.00 -6.83 -8.83
N THR A 547 -48.13 -6.01 -8.25
CA THR A 547 -47.38 -4.96 -8.96
C THR A 547 -46.15 -5.57 -9.63
N SER A 548 -45.91 -5.28 -10.91
CA SER A 548 -44.68 -5.65 -11.59
C SER A 548 -43.49 -4.92 -10.96
N TRP A 549 -42.30 -5.54 -10.96
CA TRP A 549 -41.09 -4.92 -10.38
C TRP A 549 -40.70 -3.61 -11.10
N THR A 550 -41.02 -3.50 -12.39
CA THR A 550 -40.93 -2.28 -13.20
C THR A 550 -41.82 -1.18 -12.64
N LYS A 551 -43.08 -1.49 -12.34
CA LYS A 551 -44.03 -0.56 -11.70
C LYS A 551 -43.65 -0.22 -10.25
N GLU A 552 -43.08 -1.15 -9.49
CA GLU A 552 -42.58 -0.85 -8.15
C GLU A 552 -41.36 0.07 -8.19
N SER A 553 -40.57 0.01 -9.26
CA SER A 553 -39.35 0.80 -9.45
C SER A 553 -39.59 2.16 -10.12
N SER A 554 -40.78 2.43 -10.66
CA SER A 554 -41.09 3.71 -11.31
C SER A 554 -41.17 4.85 -10.29
N LEU A 555 -40.74 6.04 -10.72
CA LEU A 555 -40.82 7.27 -9.92
C LEU A 555 -42.23 7.86 -10.00
N ALA A 556 -42.67 8.52 -8.93
CA ALA A 556 -43.92 9.27 -8.95
C ALA A 556 -43.79 10.49 -9.86
N LEU A 557 -44.89 10.97 -10.44
CA LEU A 557 -44.86 12.12 -11.36
C LEU A 557 -44.23 13.38 -10.75
N GLY A 558 -44.46 13.61 -9.45
CA GLY A 558 -43.82 14.71 -8.72
C GLY A 558 -42.29 14.59 -8.67
N ASP A 559 -41.78 13.37 -8.47
CA ASP A 559 -40.36 13.08 -8.46
C ASP A 559 -39.74 13.19 -9.87
N VAL A 560 -40.48 12.76 -10.91
CA VAL A 560 -40.06 12.95 -12.32
C VAL A 560 -39.98 14.43 -12.65
N LYS A 561 -40.91 15.26 -12.18
CA LYS A 561 -40.86 16.72 -12.36
C LYS A 561 -39.65 17.35 -11.66
N GLU A 562 -39.32 16.90 -10.45
CA GLU A 562 -38.09 17.38 -9.78
C GLU A 562 -36.84 16.98 -10.56
N LEU A 563 -36.80 15.74 -11.05
CA LEU A 563 -35.70 15.23 -11.89
C LEU A 563 -35.55 16.02 -13.19
N THR A 564 -36.64 16.39 -13.88
CA THR A 564 -36.55 17.17 -15.12
C THR A 564 -36.00 18.57 -14.88
N VAL A 565 -36.35 19.23 -13.76
CA VAL A 565 -35.76 20.52 -13.36
C VAL A 565 -34.25 20.36 -13.13
N PHE A 566 -33.84 19.36 -12.36
CA PHE A 566 -32.43 19.06 -12.11
C PHE A 566 -31.67 18.82 -13.42
N LEU A 567 -32.17 17.93 -14.29
CA LEU A 567 -31.55 17.60 -15.57
C LEU A 567 -31.47 18.80 -16.51
N THR A 568 -32.49 19.65 -16.53
CA THR A 568 -32.52 20.84 -17.39
C THR A 568 -31.47 21.86 -16.96
N ASN A 569 -31.38 22.16 -15.66
CA ASN A 569 -30.37 23.08 -15.12
C ASN A 569 -28.95 22.56 -15.39
N LEU A 570 -28.74 21.26 -15.21
CA LEU A 570 -27.47 20.60 -15.44
C LEU A 570 -27.10 20.57 -16.94
N ALA A 571 -28.04 20.16 -17.80
CA ALA A 571 -27.85 20.14 -19.25
C ALA A 571 -27.56 21.53 -19.80
N PHE A 572 -28.29 22.56 -19.35
CA PHE A 572 -28.05 23.94 -19.74
C PHE A 572 -26.61 24.34 -19.40
N THR A 573 -26.15 24.10 -18.16
CA THR A 573 -24.79 24.42 -17.74
C THR A 573 -23.73 23.67 -18.55
N LEU A 574 -23.93 22.36 -18.80
CA LEU A 574 -22.99 21.51 -19.54
C LEU A 574 -22.85 21.92 -21.02
N TYR A 575 -23.90 22.46 -21.65
CA TYR A 575 -23.87 22.92 -23.03
C TYR A 575 -23.44 24.38 -23.14
N TRP A 576 -24.01 25.26 -22.32
CA TRP A 576 -23.76 26.69 -22.33
C TRP A 576 -22.31 27.02 -21.96
N ASN A 577 -21.76 26.34 -20.95
CA ASN A 577 -20.41 26.57 -20.45
C ASN A 577 -19.40 25.51 -20.95
N SER A 578 -19.72 24.82 -22.05
CA SER A 578 -18.89 23.72 -22.56
C SER A 578 -17.46 24.14 -22.91
N SER A 579 -17.24 25.39 -23.34
CA SER A 579 -15.90 25.94 -23.62
C SER A 579 -15.04 26.12 -22.36
N GLU A 580 -15.65 26.53 -21.25
CA GLU A 580 -14.94 26.72 -19.97
C GLU A 580 -14.61 25.38 -19.31
N LEU A 581 -15.56 24.44 -19.38
CA LEU A 581 -15.37 23.07 -18.88
C LEU A 581 -14.33 22.29 -19.70
N SER A 582 -14.34 22.41 -21.03
CA SER A 582 -13.33 21.77 -21.90
C SER A 582 -11.96 22.43 -21.81
N ALA A 583 -11.87 23.75 -21.58
CA ALA A 583 -10.59 24.42 -21.33
C ALA A 583 -9.90 23.87 -20.06
N ALA A 584 -10.67 23.50 -19.03
CA ALA A 584 -10.16 22.85 -17.82
C ALA A 584 -9.62 21.41 -18.06
N GLU A 585 -10.07 20.71 -19.11
CA GLU A 585 -9.68 19.33 -19.46
C GLU A 585 -8.38 19.21 -20.28
N THR A 586 -7.83 20.30 -20.83
CA THR A 586 -6.82 20.26 -21.92
C THR A 586 -5.39 19.80 -21.57
N THR A 587 -5.20 18.84 -20.65
CA THR A 587 -3.87 18.19 -20.46
C THR A 587 -3.82 16.66 -20.59
N GLU A 588 -4.88 15.98 -21.03
CA GLU A 588 -4.79 14.57 -21.45
C GLU A 588 -5.49 14.35 -22.78
N LYS A 589 -4.89 13.52 -23.66
CA LYS A 589 -5.55 13.03 -24.87
C LYS A 589 -6.86 12.35 -24.41
N ALA A 590 -7.99 12.90 -24.83
CA ALA A 590 -9.30 12.32 -24.61
C ALA A 590 -9.32 10.87 -25.13
N PHE A 591 -9.29 9.92 -24.21
CA PHE A 591 -9.57 8.52 -24.49
C PHE A 591 -11.09 8.39 -24.48
N GLU A 592 -11.69 8.20 -25.65
CA GLU A 592 -13.13 8.24 -25.83
C GLU A 592 -13.79 6.98 -25.24
N MET A 593 -14.40 7.11 -24.05
CA MET A 593 -15.34 6.11 -23.52
C MET A 593 -16.54 5.84 -24.44
N ARG A 594 -16.72 6.65 -25.49
CA ARG A 594 -17.74 6.44 -26.51
C ARG A 594 -17.51 5.13 -27.29
N GLU A 595 -16.26 4.75 -27.55
CA GLU A 595 -15.90 3.51 -28.26
C GLU A 595 -16.34 2.24 -27.52
N TYR A 596 -16.42 2.29 -26.18
CA TYR A 596 -16.88 1.18 -25.35
C TYR A 596 -18.42 1.02 -25.33
N PHE A 597 -19.18 2.03 -25.77
CA PHE A 597 -20.66 2.06 -25.64
C PHE A 597 -21.40 2.37 -26.95
N SER A 598 -20.70 2.60 -28.06
CA SER A 598 -21.30 2.77 -29.39
C SER A 598 -21.25 1.47 -30.20
N VAL A 599 -22.40 0.89 -30.48
CA VAL A 599 -22.56 -0.05 -31.60
C VAL A 599 -22.72 0.79 -32.88
N SER A 600 -21.66 0.86 -33.69
CA SER A 600 -21.57 1.35 -35.10
C SER A 600 -20.93 2.74 -35.36
N GLY A 601 -19.83 2.77 -36.14
CA GLY A 601 -19.60 3.79 -37.20
C GLY A 601 -18.31 4.65 -37.22
N THR A 602 -17.30 4.20 -38.00
CA THR A 602 -16.30 4.92 -38.85
C THR A 602 -15.46 6.11 -38.33
N HIS A 603 -14.12 5.95 -38.39
CA HIS A 603 -13.06 6.90 -38.03
C HIS A 603 -12.71 7.97 -39.10
N GLY A 604 -12.27 9.15 -38.62
CA GLY A 604 -11.49 10.15 -39.37
C GLY A 604 -10.16 10.48 -38.64
N PRO A 605 -9.14 11.03 -39.33
CA PRO A 605 -7.74 10.93 -38.90
C PRO A 605 -7.25 12.04 -37.94
N ASN A 606 -6.27 11.63 -37.11
CA ASN A 606 -5.62 12.31 -35.99
C ASN A 606 -4.62 13.44 -36.35
N GLN A 607 -4.37 14.32 -35.37
CA GLN A 607 -3.04 14.93 -35.15
C GLN A 607 -2.59 14.84 -33.68
N THR A 608 -1.30 14.59 -33.51
CA THR A 608 -0.62 14.14 -32.28
C THR A 608 0.23 15.23 -31.65
N VAL A 609 0.16 15.41 -30.33
CA VAL A 609 1.28 15.88 -29.49
C VAL A 609 1.30 15.13 -28.15
N ALA A 610 2.50 14.78 -27.67
CA ALA A 610 2.74 13.99 -26.46
C ALA A 610 3.01 14.89 -25.24
N ARG A 611 2.42 14.58 -24.07
CA ARG A 611 2.87 15.03 -22.73
C ARG A 611 2.29 14.17 -21.60
N LYS A 612 3.02 14.15 -20.48
CA LYS A 612 2.94 13.29 -19.27
C LYS A 612 1.53 13.20 -18.63
N PRO A 613 1.16 12.06 -18.00
CA PRO A 613 -0.16 11.91 -17.40
C PRO A 613 -0.20 12.55 -16.01
N GLN A 614 -0.92 13.66 -15.92
CA GLN A 614 -1.55 14.10 -14.68
C GLN A 614 -3.04 14.18 -15.00
N SER A 615 -3.80 13.23 -14.48
CA SER A 615 -5.24 13.11 -14.72
C SER A 615 -5.98 14.30 -14.15
N LYS A 616 -6.36 15.25 -15.00
CA LYS A 616 -7.30 16.33 -14.67
C LYS A 616 -8.66 15.97 -15.26
N ASN A 617 -9.38 15.14 -14.52
CA ASN A 617 -10.80 14.87 -14.75
C ASN A 617 -11.64 16.00 -14.15
N LEU A 618 -12.95 16.07 -14.47
CA LEU A 618 -13.91 16.92 -13.75
C LEU A 618 -13.72 16.72 -12.24
N SER A 619 -13.30 17.79 -11.55
CA SER A 619 -13.28 17.75 -10.10
C SER A 619 -14.72 17.71 -9.62
N GLY A 620 -15.03 16.71 -8.80
CA GLY A 620 -16.41 16.45 -8.37
C GLY A 620 -17.07 15.26 -9.07
N ALA A 621 -16.69 14.83 -10.28
CA ALA A 621 -17.36 13.71 -10.96
C ALA A 621 -16.40 12.57 -11.32
N THR A 622 -16.01 11.77 -10.32
CA THR A 622 -15.55 10.36 -10.41
C THR A 622 -14.62 9.93 -11.57
N GLY A 623 -13.82 10.83 -12.12
CA GLY A 623 -12.99 10.50 -13.29
C GLY A 623 -13.79 10.10 -14.53
N ILE A 624 -15.03 10.61 -14.66
CA ILE A 624 -15.89 10.44 -15.84
C ILE A 624 -15.64 11.59 -16.82
N PRO A 625 -15.50 11.30 -18.14
CA PRO A 625 -15.26 12.32 -19.15
C PRO A 625 -16.52 13.16 -19.34
N LEU A 626 -16.34 14.47 -19.51
CA LEU A 626 -17.44 15.43 -19.67
C LEU A 626 -18.44 15.01 -20.76
N HIS A 627 -17.95 14.47 -21.87
CA HIS A 627 -18.79 13.98 -22.96
C HIS A 627 -19.76 12.89 -22.53
N TYR A 628 -19.31 11.92 -21.73
CA TYR A 628 -20.16 10.84 -21.23
C TYR A 628 -21.26 11.40 -20.33
N PHE A 629 -20.87 12.25 -19.38
CA PHE A 629 -21.81 12.87 -18.45
C PHE A 629 -22.86 13.70 -19.18
N LYS A 630 -22.43 14.49 -20.18
CA LYS A 630 -23.30 15.24 -21.09
C LYS A 630 -24.28 14.33 -21.84
N GLY A 631 -23.79 13.19 -22.37
CA GLY A 631 -24.60 12.20 -23.07
C GLY A 631 -25.64 11.54 -22.17
N LEU A 632 -25.27 11.17 -20.93
CA LEU A 632 -26.19 10.57 -19.95
C LEU A 632 -27.31 11.53 -19.57
N VAL A 633 -26.97 12.78 -19.22
CA VAL A 633 -27.94 13.80 -18.79
C VAL A 633 -28.92 14.13 -19.91
N THR A 634 -28.42 14.38 -21.12
CA THR A 634 -29.29 14.71 -22.27
C THR A 634 -30.05 13.53 -22.82
N GLY A 635 -29.45 12.34 -22.85
CA GLY A 635 -30.14 11.12 -23.23
C GLY A 635 -31.30 10.82 -22.29
N LEU A 636 -31.10 10.97 -20.99
CA LEU A 636 -32.16 10.79 -20.01
C LEU A 636 -33.27 11.84 -20.14
N LEU A 637 -32.90 13.12 -20.26
CA LEU A 637 -33.89 14.19 -20.45
C LEU A 637 -34.73 13.95 -21.71
N ARG A 638 -34.10 13.50 -22.79
CA ARG A 638 -34.79 13.13 -24.04
C ARG A 638 -35.74 11.96 -23.84
N MET A 639 -35.30 10.87 -23.21
CA MET A 639 -36.17 9.70 -22.97
C MET A 639 -37.36 10.01 -22.06
N ILE A 640 -37.21 10.94 -21.12
CA ILE A 640 -38.34 11.42 -20.30
C ILE A 640 -39.30 12.24 -21.16
N HIS A 641 -38.79 13.13 -21.99
CA HIS A 641 -39.62 13.98 -22.86
C HIS A 641 -40.30 13.19 -24.00
N GLU A 642 -39.66 12.14 -24.52
CA GLU A 642 -40.27 11.24 -25.51
C GLU A 642 -41.43 10.41 -24.93
N ARG A 643 -41.55 10.36 -23.60
CA ARG A 643 -42.63 9.69 -22.88
C ARG A 643 -43.70 10.66 -22.39
N GLU A 644 -43.48 11.98 -22.43
CA GLU A 644 -44.54 12.99 -22.27
C GLU A 644 -45.44 13.05 -23.50
#